data_AF-A0A9N9F2K8-F1
#
_entry.id   AF-A0A9N9F2K8-F1
#
_cell.length_a   1.000
_cell.length_b   1.000
_cell.length_c   1.000
_cell.angle_alpha   90.00
_cell.angle_beta   90.00
_cell.angle_gamma   90.00
#
_symmetry.space_group_name_H-M   'P 1'
#
loop_
_entity.id
_entity.type
_entity.pdbx_description
1 polymer ?
#
loop_
_entity_poly.entity_id
_entity_poly.type
_entity_poly.pdbx_seq_one_letter_code
_entity_poly.pdbx_strand_id
1 'polypeptide(L)'
;MSSESILEDYKKIKYFAIFPALNVARVGNSDEYYVGSEIPGVYVGKGDESFLFKDSNNKVKPQAARFRIYGYDERHRPIREIKLTDADACSDVKIKITWNVELANKKAAHTQFSGILKYKESDPKRNAKWPYDRSTLMAITRGSLSSDEEQKTKELTANVYRHSNNNNSGKELHLGKLILENTGSLLVIGGKGESGSVKDGALITQYANNDYWYDDTSDGSIDATVEIGIDSTSMTTIQNREGKSWILVAPPKYAPGIRNLVPLYQIISETQHPVDPEHPIDPEVVFDLDNRVDPENPKMAFKGHGLHKQGDFLNPDMEKHLKNPRDNINNKDLRNNILSRVRIPKYLASSAEFNGQAYDYFMPPLSGNDGDTIPTAPDTYLTVSRGQYILLQKWADGDFEEGKPPKEYYYKFEMNDANYPQYVECKKNYKFEEIVPNVLDQIKCLNKAALQWCVGGAFFPGIEMTYLSYDKNTFEEKYDFRINDKNIGPGDINAFMALPWQADFYECNTHWWPAQRPDITIPYSDERKKDVEKYGVSLDYFEDWTRGFRTDEPNRGMPKWGDMDMANKWDRQVRNVLLGFIVEKQLEGENKAFFEVERNDIFKVEMNTVDEKENKFNLDDLHEMLKIAMMVEISTIPAYLYALYSIKPGTEIGDEVRAQIRHVAAEEMLHLSLVANLITAIGRQPKFYSQEMIPFYPNPLPHIKQGSLIIHLSKANKITLETFINIEKPDPDQITNVGIDEDEINADSIGDLYDGIKKIFKFLDKQNKIKYDTLFQLGPGMGYAPSSGDKNFEGLILVKECADAIKAINLIIHQGEGGRCIAEKIKATVNVKINGEIKDGSKVKIQGGKITGEIYGKVLGEIKGIIKGTVDDEPILINDNDKVPVINGGVINNGEIDDSHYAVFSYCLSEIESASESDYQLWPVVDDPNATNYTNPLTQDEVSYADPNIVTTLIAFNAAYSYLMLLLQAVWRTDGQKKKMLIMGGMPALMHGVLKPIATFLAKTPVSNDMNAGASFGYYEFDNKSSPKDQLKKAVEAASKAFSYSDELGNAVTAVDALPDVSQEVFLLL
;
A
#
# COMPACT_ATOMS: atom_id res chain seq x y z
N MET A 1 -32.59 14.54 -35.93
CA MET A 1 -33.02 13.81 -37.15
C MET A 1 -34.54 13.86 -37.25
N SER A 2 -35.12 13.79 -38.45
CA SER A 2 -36.58 13.70 -38.63
C SER A 2 -37.08 12.28 -38.31
N SER A 3 -38.34 12.15 -37.88
CA SER A 3 -39.00 10.85 -37.66
C SER A 3 -38.93 9.95 -38.92
N GLU A 4 -39.10 10.53 -40.11
CA GLU A 4 -38.99 9.82 -41.40
C GLU A 4 -37.59 9.19 -41.61
N SER A 5 -36.52 9.91 -41.27
CA SER A 5 -35.14 9.40 -41.39
C SER A 5 -34.89 8.23 -40.45
N ILE A 6 -35.43 8.28 -39.22
CA ILE A 6 -35.33 7.17 -38.27
C ILE A 6 -36.05 5.95 -38.84
N LEU A 7 -37.30 6.11 -39.28
CA LEU A 7 -38.09 5.01 -39.84
C LEU A 7 -37.40 4.35 -41.05
N GLU A 8 -36.85 5.14 -41.96
CA GLU A 8 -36.12 4.63 -43.14
C GLU A 8 -34.88 3.83 -42.77
N ASP A 9 -34.13 4.24 -41.74
CA ASP A 9 -32.97 3.50 -41.27
C ASP A 9 -33.38 2.16 -40.66
N TYR A 10 -34.38 2.16 -39.77
CA TYR A 10 -34.87 0.95 -39.12
C TYR A 10 -35.43 -0.07 -40.11
N LYS A 11 -36.06 0.37 -41.21
CA LYS A 11 -36.50 -0.52 -42.32
C LYS A 11 -35.37 -1.30 -42.96
N LYS A 12 -34.15 -0.74 -42.97
CA LYS A 12 -32.96 -1.35 -43.58
C LYS A 12 -32.26 -2.33 -42.63
N ILE A 13 -32.43 -2.19 -41.32
CA ILE A 13 -31.74 -3.04 -40.32
C ILE A 13 -32.25 -4.49 -40.43
N LYS A 14 -31.30 -5.43 -40.55
CA LYS A 14 -31.51 -6.90 -40.58
C LYS A 14 -30.71 -7.64 -39.51
N TYR A 15 -29.59 -7.07 -39.09
CA TYR A 15 -28.70 -7.65 -38.09
C TYR A 15 -28.27 -6.58 -37.09
N PHE A 16 -27.69 -7.00 -35.97
CA PHE A 16 -26.98 -6.09 -35.07
C PHE A 16 -25.61 -6.65 -34.65
N ALA A 17 -24.78 -5.79 -34.06
CA ALA A 17 -23.59 -6.18 -33.31
C ALA A 17 -23.36 -5.21 -32.14
N ILE A 18 -22.61 -5.65 -31.12
CA ILE A 18 -22.39 -4.92 -29.86
C ILE A 18 -21.01 -4.26 -29.88
N PHE A 19 -20.87 -2.99 -29.52
CA PHE A 19 -19.57 -2.32 -29.47
C PHE A 19 -19.35 -1.57 -28.15
N PRO A 20 -18.11 -1.49 -27.63
CA PRO A 20 -16.88 -2.10 -28.16
C PRO A 20 -16.92 -3.63 -28.20
N ALA A 21 -16.13 -4.23 -29.11
CA ALA A 21 -16.01 -5.69 -29.22
C ALA A 21 -15.31 -6.29 -27.98
N LEU A 22 -14.28 -5.60 -27.48
CA LEU A 22 -13.59 -5.87 -26.23
C LEU A 22 -13.48 -4.55 -25.46
N ASN A 23 -14.00 -4.50 -24.23
CA ASN A 23 -13.97 -3.30 -23.39
C ASN A 23 -13.36 -3.58 -22.01
N VAL A 24 -13.05 -2.52 -21.26
CA VAL A 24 -12.35 -2.61 -19.97
C VAL A 24 -13.09 -1.82 -18.88
N ALA A 25 -13.52 -2.54 -17.85
CA ALA A 25 -13.91 -1.96 -16.57
C ALA A 25 -12.76 -2.10 -15.56
N ARG A 26 -12.75 -1.27 -14.53
CA ARG A 26 -11.73 -1.32 -13.47
C ARG A 26 -12.38 -1.41 -12.10
N VAL A 27 -11.79 -2.22 -11.23
CA VAL A 27 -12.27 -2.40 -9.86
C VAL A 27 -12.14 -1.12 -9.03
N GLY A 28 -12.96 -0.99 -8.00
CA GLY A 28 -12.93 0.13 -7.06
C GLY A 28 -13.92 -0.07 -5.91
N ASN A 29 -13.54 0.31 -4.70
CA ASN A 29 -14.28 0.02 -3.48
C ASN A 29 -15.37 1.05 -3.13
N SER A 30 -15.51 2.12 -3.92
CA SER A 30 -16.57 3.11 -3.83
C SER A 30 -17.90 2.59 -4.42
N ASP A 31 -19.01 3.22 -4.01
CA ASP A 31 -20.32 3.05 -4.65
C ASP A 31 -20.56 4.08 -5.76
N GLU A 32 -19.87 5.23 -5.72
CA GLU A 32 -19.74 6.17 -6.84
C GLU A 32 -18.78 5.61 -7.89
N TYR A 33 -19.02 5.89 -9.17
CA TYR A 33 -18.22 5.42 -10.31
C TYR A 33 -18.06 6.51 -11.37
N TYR A 34 -17.15 6.31 -12.32
CA TYR A 34 -17.05 7.10 -13.56
C TYR A 34 -17.08 6.19 -14.78
N VAL A 35 -17.40 6.74 -15.95
CA VAL A 35 -17.47 5.99 -17.22
C VAL A 35 -16.21 6.19 -18.04
N GLY A 36 -15.62 5.10 -18.54
CA GLY A 36 -14.46 5.17 -19.43
C GLY A 36 -14.72 6.04 -20.67
N SER A 37 -13.67 6.70 -21.17
CA SER A 37 -13.78 7.49 -22.40
C SER A 37 -14.08 6.61 -23.62
N GLU A 38 -14.94 7.10 -24.49
CA GLU A 38 -15.31 6.48 -25.76
C GLU A 38 -14.58 7.13 -26.96
N ILE A 39 -13.74 8.14 -26.70
CA ILE A 39 -12.97 8.86 -27.72
C ILE A 39 -11.49 8.50 -27.60
N PRO A 40 -10.87 7.91 -28.64
CA PRO A 40 -9.43 7.70 -28.69
C PRO A 40 -8.65 9.00 -28.46
N GLY A 41 -7.60 8.93 -27.64
CA GLY A 41 -6.74 10.08 -27.27
C GLY A 41 -7.27 10.94 -26.12
N VAL A 42 -8.48 10.64 -25.61
CA VAL A 42 -9.05 11.32 -24.43
C VAL A 42 -9.09 10.32 -23.28
N TYR A 43 -8.27 10.57 -22.24
CA TYR A 43 -8.31 9.79 -21.00
C TYR A 43 -9.31 10.38 -20.00
N VAL A 44 -9.68 9.58 -19.00
CA VAL A 44 -10.56 10.01 -17.91
C VAL A 44 -9.89 11.13 -17.10
N GLY A 45 -10.59 12.25 -16.91
CA GLY A 45 -10.08 13.43 -16.20
C GLY A 45 -9.20 14.37 -17.05
N LYS A 46 -9.02 14.10 -18.36
CA LYS A 46 -8.22 14.96 -19.25
C LYS A 46 -8.70 16.41 -19.23
N GLY A 47 -7.86 17.32 -18.77
CA GLY A 47 -8.09 18.77 -18.69
C GLY A 47 -9.17 19.21 -17.68
N ASP A 48 -9.60 18.32 -16.79
CA ASP A 48 -10.46 18.65 -15.66
C ASP A 48 -9.68 18.49 -14.36
N GLU A 49 -9.05 19.57 -13.90
CA GLU A 49 -8.23 19.55 -12.68
C GLU A 49 -9.04 19.25 -11.40
N SER A 50 -10.38 19.32 -11.49
CA SER A 50 -11.31 19.06 -10.40
C SER A 50 -11.84 17.62 -10.38
N PHE A 51 -11.51 16.82 -11.40
CA PHE A 51 -11.93 15.43 -11.47
C PHE A 51 -11.26 14.61 -10.37
N LEU A 52 -12.06 13.90 -9.58
CA LEU A 52 -11.61 13.06 -8.47
C LEU A 52 -11.84 11.58 -8.77
N PHE A 53 -10.76 10.79 -8.69
CA PHE A 53 -10.78 9.34 -8.83
C PHE A 53 -11.25 8.62 -7.56
N LYS A 54 -11.33 9.35 -6.43
CA LYS A 54 -11.86 8.87 -5.17
C LYS A 54 -13.14 9.60 -4.78
N ASP A 55 -13.96 8.94 -3.97
CA ASP A 55 -15.16 9.54 -3.38
C ASP A 55 -14.80 10.42 -2.15
N SER A 56 -15.82 11.04 -1.56
CA SER A 56 -15.66 11.89 -0.36
C SER A 56 -15.14 11.14 0.88
N ASN A 57 -15.20 9.80 0.88
CA ASN A 57 -14.66 8.94 1.93
C ASN A 57 -13.28 8.36 1.55
N ASN A 58 -12.65 8.90 0.50
CA ASN A 58 -11.39 8.46 -0.09
C ASN A 58 -11.39 7.00 -0.62
N LYS A 59 -12.57 6.46 -0.96
CA LYS A 59 -12.68 5.17 -1.65
C LYS A 59 -12.46 5.35 -3.15
N VAL A 60 -11.77 4.41 -3.78
CA VAL A 60 -11.50 4.44 -5.22
C VAL A 60 -12.78 4.18 -6.00
N LYS A 61 -13.14 5.11 -6.88
CA LYS A 61 -14.27 4.97 -7.82
C LYS A 61 -13.92 3.93 -8.89
N PRO A 62 -14.72 2.87 -9.09
CA PRO A 62 -14.53 1.97 -10.22
C PRO A 62 -14.76 2.69 -11.55
N GLN A 63 -14.05 2.23 -12.59
CA GLN A 63 -14.30 2.63 -13.97
C GLN A 63 -15.32 1.69 -14.60
N ALA A 64 -16.43 2.26 -15.07
CA ALA A 64 -17.48 1.54 -15.76
C ALA A 64 -17.26 1.49 -17.28
N ALA A 65 -17.62 0.37 -17.89
CA ALA A 65 -17.52 0.11 -19.33
C ALA A 65 -18.90 0.15 -19.99
N ARG A 66 -19.08 0.99 -21.01
CA ARG A 66 -20.33 1.08 -21.78
C ARG A 66 -20.30 0.17 -23.01
N PHE A 67 -21.43 -0.47 -23.28
CA PHE A 67 -21.71 -1.23 -24.50
C PHE A 67 -22.95 -0.69 -25.20
N ARG A 68 -22.86 -0.61 -26.53
CA ARG A 68 -23.88 -0.09 -27.45
C ARG A 68 -24.22 -1.13 -28.49
N ILE A 69 -25.36 -0.97 -29.14
CA ILE A 69 -25.83 -1.87 -30.20
C ILE A 69 -25.90 -1.08 -31.50
N TYR A 70 -25.29 -1.61 -32.56
CA TYR A 70 -25.33 -1.04 -33.90
C TYR A 70 -26.09 -1.95 -34.86
N GLY A 71 -27.02 -1.37 -35.62
CA GLY A 71 -27.82 -2.05 -36.63
C GLY A 71 -27.12 -2.08 -38.00
N TYR A 72 -27.30 -3.18 -38.71
CA TYR A 72 -26.67 -3.45 -40.01
C TYR A 72 -27.71 -3.86 -41.04
N ASP A 73 -27.49 -3.46 -42.30
CA ASP A 73 -28.33 -3.89 -43.42
C ASP A 73 -28.03 -5.32 -43.91
N GLU A 74 -28.79 -5.76 -44.92
CA GLU A 74 -28.60 -7.05 -45.60
C GLU A 74 -27.22 -7.23 -46.25
N ARG A 75 -26.50 -6.12 -46.51
CA ARG A 75 -25.15 -6.09 -47.09
C ARG A 75 -24.08 -5.94 -46.02
N HIS A 76 -24.43 -6.08 -44.75
CA HIS A 76 -23.54 -5.94 -43.61
C HIS A 76 -22.88 -4.57 -43.48
N ARG A 77 -23.54 -3.51 -43.94
CA ARG A 77 -23.09 -2.12 -43.73
C ARG A 77 -23.72 -1.57 -42.45
N PRO A 78 -22.94 -0.92 -41.56
CA PRO A 78 -23.51 -0.31 -40.36
C PRO A 78 -24.41 0.85 -40.77
N ILE A 79 -25.61 0.91 -40.18
CA ILE A 79 -26.63 1.91 -40.50
C ILE A 79 -26.70 2.97 -39.41
N ARG A 80 -26.87 2.56 -38.15
CA ARG A 80 -26.96 3.45 -36.98
C ARG A 80 -26.82 2.68 -35.68
N GLU A 81 -26.59 3.39 -34.58
CA GLU A 81 -26.81 2.87 -33.23
C GLU A 81 -28.32 2.63 -33.02
N ILE A 82 -28.69 1.50 -32.41
CA ILE A 82 -30.07 1.18 -32.02
C ILE A 82 -30.29 1.73 -30.62
N LYS A 83 -31.09 2.80 -30.49
CA LYS A 83 -31.39 3.45 -29.21
C LYS A 83 -32.87 3.32 -28.85
N LEU A 84 -33.20 3.07 -27.59
CA LEU A 84 -34.59 3.11 -27.10
C LEU A 84 -35.22 4.49 -27.32
N THR A 85 -34.44 5.57 -27.21
CA THR A 85 -34.89 6.94 -27.49
C THR A 85 -35.29 7.19 -28.94
N ASP A 86 -34.90 6.32 -29.88
CA ASP A 86 -35.38 6.40 -31.27
C ASP A 86 -36.86 6.01 -31.38
N ALA A 87 -37.35 5.10 -30.52
CA ALA A 87 -38.77 4.76 -30.43
C ALA A 87 -39.60 5.90 -29.82
N ASP A 88 -39.01 6.70 -28.93
CA ASP A 88 -39.64 7.92 -28.40
C ASP A 88 -39.76 9.01 -29.49
N ALA A 89 -38.77 9.08 -30.39
CA ALA A 89 -38.72 10.06 -31.47
C ALA A 89 -39.53 9.64 -32.72
N CYS A 90 -39.83 8.35 -32.88
CA CYS A 90 -40.58 7.78 -34.01
C CYS A 90 -41.54 6.69 -33.53
N SER A 91 -42.84 7.01 -33.41
CA SER A 91 -43.87 6.09 -32.90
C SER A 91 -44.08 4.83 -33.74
N ASP A 92 -43.65 4.83 -35.00
CA ASP A 92 -43.74 3.68 -35.91
C ASP A 92 -42.60 2.68 -35.70
N VAL A 93 -41.62 3.01 -34.85
CA VAL A 93 -40.52 2.15 -34.45
C VAL A 93 -40.71 1.73 -32.99
N LYS A 94 -40.68 0.42 -32.75
CA LYS A 94 -40.64 -0.16 -31.40
C LYS A 94 -39.36 -0.95 -31.22
N ILE A 95 -38.76 -0.85 -30.05
CA ILE A 95 -37.46 -1.47 -29.75
C ILE A 95 -37.54 -2.12 -28.39
N LYS A 96 -37.08 -3.37 -28.30
CA LYS A 96 -36.81 -4.06 -27.04
C LYS A 96 -35.39 -4.60 -27.07
N ILE A 97 -34.65 -4.36 -25.99
CA ILE A 97 -33.28 -4.82 -25.80
C ILE A 97 -33.22 -5.58 -24.48
N THR A 98 -32.74 -6.82 -24.54
CA THR A 98 -32.44 -7.65 -23.37
C THR A 98 -30.96 -7.98 -23.38
N TRP A 99 -30.21 -7.45 -22.42
CA TRP A 99 -28.79 -7.74 -22.26
C TRP A 99 -28.59 -9.03 -21.46
N ASN A 100 -27.58 -9.82 -21.83
CA ASN A 100 -27.17 -11.02 -21.12
C ASN A 100 -25.65 -10.95 -20.87
N VAL A 101 -25.25 -11.08 -19.61
CA VAL A 101 -23.86 -10.94 -19.19
C VAL A 101 -23.47 -12.16 -18.38
N GLU A 102 -22.29 -12.72 -18.65
CA GLU A 102 -21.69 -13.77 -17.85
C GLU A 102 -20.27 -13.34 -17.47
N LEU A 103 -20.00 -13.18 -16.17
CA LEU A 103 -18.68 -12.87 -15.63
C LEU A 103 -18.14 -14.07 -14.86
N ALA A 104 -16.84 -14.29 -14.95
CA ALA A 104 -16.18 -15.31 -14.15
C ALA A 104 -14.76 -14.92 -13.73
N ASN A 105 -14.34 -15.50 -12.60
CA ASN A 105 -12.96 -15.55 -12.17
C ASN A 105 -12.54 -17.02 -12.04
N LYS A 106 -11.55 -17.42 -12.85
CA LYS A 106 -11.03 -18.80 -12.86
C LYS A 106 -9.59 -18.90 -12.35
N LYS A 107 -9.01 -17.81 -11.83
CA LYS A 107 -7.61 -17.74 -11.40
C LYS A 107 -7.23 -18.85 -10.43
N ALA A 108 -8.04 -19.08 -9.40
CA ALA A 108 -7.79 -20.10 -8.38
C ALA A 108 -7.82 -21.52 -8.92
N ALA A 109 -8.56 -21.76 -10.02
CA ALA A 109 -8.71 -23.05 -10.66
C ALA A 109 -7.65 -23.31 -11.76
N HIS A 110 -6.88 -22.30 -12.16
CA HIS A 110 -6.01 -22.37 -13.33
C HIS A 110 -4.62 -22.98 -13.05
N THR A 111 -3.85 -23.18 -14.12
CA THR A 111 -2.41 -23.48 -14.07
C THR A 111 -1.63 -22.32 -13.43
N GLN A 112 -0.57 -22.63 -12.68
CA GLN A 112 0.37 -21.63 -12.19
C GLN A 112 0.99 -20.86 -13.36
N PHE A 113 1.18 -19.56 -13.15
CA PHE A 113 1.84 -18.70 -14.13
C PHE A 113 3.36 -18.86 -14.02
N SER A 114 4.01 -19.18 -15.15
CA SER A 114 5.47 -19.41 -15.23
C SER A 114 6.17 -18.40 -16.15
N GLY A 115 5.43 -17.50 -16.82
CA GLY A 115 5.92 -16.68 -17.93
C GLY A 115 5.79 -17.37 -19.29
N ILE A 116 5.59 -16.57 -20.34
CA ILE A 116 5.30 -17.07 -21.70
C ILE A 116 6.40 -18.01 -22.24
N LEU A 117 7.67 -17.75 -21.94
CA LEU A 117 8.80 -18.56 -22.45
C LEU A 117 9.02 -19.86 -21.67
N LYS A 118 8.47 -19.97 -20.46
CA LYS A 118 8.64 -21.12 -19.56
C LYS A 118 7.37 -21.96 -19.43
N TYR A 119 6.23 -21.44 -19.90
CA TYR A 119 4.93 -22.10 -19.83
C TYR A 119 4.96 -23.50 -20.46
N LYS A 120 4.43 -24.47 -19.72
CA LYS A 120 4.16 -25.83 -20.21
C LYS A 120 2.73 -26.21 -19.86
N GLU A 121 2.04 -26.93 -20.75
CA GLU A 121 0.69 -27.45 -20.44
C GLU A 121 0.68 -28.36 -19.19
N SER A 122 1.82 -28.98 -18.88
CA SER A 122 2.04 -29.82 -17.70
C SER A 122 2.37 -29.05 -16.42
N ASP A 123 2.40 -27.71 -16.46
CA ASP A 123 2.74 -26.91 -15.28
C ASP A 123 1.76 -27.18 -14.12
N PRO A 124 2.22 -27.10 -12.86
CA PRO A 124 1.37 -27.36 -11.72
C PRO A 124 0.13 -26.45 -11.71
N LYS A 125 -0.99 -26.96 -11.23
CA LYS A 125 -2.19 -26.14 -11.01
C LYS A 125 -2.05 -25.33 -9.73
N ARG A 126 -2.59 -24.10 -9.72
CA ARG A 126 -2.90 -23.41 -8.45
C ARG A 126 -3.86 -24.28 -7.66
N ASN A 127 -3.75 -24.28 -6.34
CA ASN A 127 -4.56 -25.12 -5.46
C ASN A 127 -4.52 -26.60 -5.86
N ALA A 128 -3.35 -27.14 -6.19
CA ALA A 128 -3.20 -28.53 -6.65
C ALA A 128 -3.72 -29.56 -5.63
N LYS A 129 -3.65 -29.23 -4.34
CA LYS A 129 -4.10 -30.08 -3.22
C LYS A 129 -5.55 -29.85 -2.81
N TRP A 130 -6.33 -29.10 -3.59
CA TRP A 130 -7.74 -28.86 -3.28
C TRP A 130 -8.55 -30.17 -3.27
N PRO A 131 -9.29 -30.48 -2.19
CA PRO A 131 -9.90 -31.80 -2.01
C PRO A 131 -11.26 -31.97 -2.73
N TYR A 132 -11.82 -30.89 -3.29
CA TYR A 132 -13.11 -30.89 -4.00
C TYR A 132 -12.91 -30.76 -5.51
N ASP A 133 -14.02 -30.83 -6.26
CA ASP A 133 -14.02 -30.61 -7.70
C ASP A 133 -13.42 -29.25 -8.06
N ARG A 134 -12.58 -29.17 -9.11
CA ARG A 134 -11.90 -27.93 -9.48
C ARG A 134 -12.84 -26.81 -9.90
N SER A 135 -14.04 -27.12 -10.38
CA SER A 135 -15.06 -26.11 -10.68
C SER A 135 -15.54 -25.39 -9.41
N THR A 136 -15.28 -25.90 -8.21
CA THR A 136 -15.58 -25.18 -6.97
C THR A 136 -14.59 -24.06 -6.65
N LEU A 137 -13.44 -24.01 -7.33
CA LEU A 137 -12.46 -22.92 -7.26
C LEU A 137 -12.81 -21.75 -8.19
N MET A 138 -13.89 -21.85 -8.98
CA MET A 138 -14.28 -20.82 -9.95
C MET A 138 -15.47 -20.02 -9.43
N ALA A 139 -15.41 -18.70 -9.52
CA ALA A 139 -16.56 -17.82 -9.32
C ALA A 139 -17.18 -17.52 -10.70
N ILE A 140 -18.46 -17.87 -10.90
CA ILE A 140 -19.16 -17.67 -12.17
C ILE A 140 -20.56 -17.14 -11.87
N THR A 141 -20.95 -16.04 -12.52
CA THR A 141 -22.25 -15.39 -12.34
C THR A 141 -22.86 -14.98 -13.67
N ARG A 142 -24.19 -14.94 -13.73
CA ARG A 142 -24.96 -14.58 -14.93
C ARG A 142 -26.02 -13.54 -14.60
N GLY A 143 -26.04 -12.48 -15.39
CA GLY A 143 -26.98 -11.36 -15.29
C GLY A 143 -27.78 -11.19 -16.57
N SER A 144 -29.00 -10.67 -16.43
CA SER A 144 -29.80 -10.22 -17.56
C SER A 144 -30.59 -9.00 -17.11
N LEU A 145 -30.74 -8.03 -18.02
CA LEU A 145 -31.53 -6.80 -17.84
C LEU A 145 -32.31 -6.53 -19.12
N SER A 146 -33.61 -6.27 -18.99
CA SER A 146 -34.47 -6.01 -20.15
C SER A 146 -35.08 -4.61 -20.14
N SER A 147 -35.24 -4.02 -21.32
CA SER A 147 -35.79 -2.68 -21.48
C SER A 147 -37.26 -2.57 -21.06
N ASP A 148 -38.01 -3.67 -21.06
CA ASP A 148 -39.42 -3.76 -20.63
C ASP A 148 -39.59 -4.09 -19.14
N GLU A 149 -38.52 -4.34 -18.39
CA GLU A 149 -38.56 -4.56 -16.94
C GLU A 149 -38.39 -3.26 -16.16
N GLU A 150 -39.02 -3.16 -14.98
CA GLU A 150 -38.85 -1.98 -14.10
C GLU A 150 -37.42 -1.91 -13.51
N GLN A 151 -36.82 -3.06 -13.22
CA GLN A 151 -35.48 -3.15 -12.66
C GLN A 151 -34.44 -2.80 -13.73
N LYS A 152 -33.75 -1.67 -13.57
CA LYS A 152 -32.68 -1.20 -14.49
C LYS A 152 -31.27 -1.47 -14.00
N THR A 153 -31.10 -2.11 -12.84
CA THR A 153 -29.80 -2.44 -12.27
C THR A 153 -29.75 -3.86 -11.73
N LYS A 154 -28.59 -4.52 -11.80
CA LYS A 154 -28.43 -5.89 -11.29
C LYS A 154 -27.02 -6.12 -10.76
N GLU A 155 -26.91 -6.58 -9.53
CA GLU A 155 -25.65 -7.00 -8.92
C GLU A 155 -25.27 -8.42 -9.38
N LEU A 156 -23.99 -8.65 -9.60
CA LEU A 156 -23.43 -9.91 -10.06
C LEU A 156 -22.46 -10.47 -9.01
N THR A 157 -22.97 -11.35 -8.15
CA THR A 157 -22.17 -12.06 -7.13
C THR A 157 -21.98 -13.52 -7.50
N ALA A 158 -20.88 -14.12 -7.02
CA ALA A 158 -20.60 -15.55 -7.13
C ALA A 158 -19.70 -16.05 -6.00
N ASN A 159 -19.82 -17.32 -5.65
CA ASN A 159 -18.98 -17.94 -4.63
C ASN A 159 -17.77 -18.66 -5.24
N VAL A 160 -16.60 -18.43 -4.65
CA VAL A 160 -15.34 -19.13 -4.89
C VAL A 160 -15.01 -20.09 -3.73
N TYR A 161 -14.14 -21.08 -3.97
CA TYR A 161 -13.73 -22.10 -2.98
C TYR A 161 -14.92 -22.82 -2.32
N ARG A 162 -15.87 -23.30 -3.12
CA ARG A 162 -17.06 -24.03 -2.65
C ARG A 162 -16.70 -25.46 -2.21
N HIS A 163 -17.52 -26.07 -1.35
CA HIS A 163 -17.34 -27.47 -0.93
C HIS A 163 -18.15 -28.46 -1.78
N SER A 164 -18.99 -27.98 -2.70
CA SER A 164 -19.74 -28.79 -3.65
C SER A 164 -20.15 -27.93 -4.86
N ASN A 165 -20.59 -28.60 -5.93
CA ASN A 165 -21.11 -27.92 -7.13
C ASN A 165 -22.53 -27.34 -6.93
N ASN A 166 -23.25 -27.82 -5.91
CA ASN A 166 -24.59 -27.37 -5.53
C ASN A 166 -24.54 -26.81 -4.10
N ASN A 167 -24.18 -25.53 -3.89
CA ASN A 167 -24.57 -24.74 -2.69
C ASN A 167 -23.92 -23.35 -2.60
N ASN A 168 -24.57 -22.48 -1.81
CA ASN A 168 -24.13 -21.16 -1.32
C ASN A 168 -22.95 -21.20 -0.33
N SER A 169 -22.13 -22.26 -0.32
CA SER A 169 -20.90 -22.33 0.50
C SER A 169 -19.74 -21.58 -0.17
N GLY A 170 -18.66 -21.33 0.56
CA GLY A 170 -17.45 -20.67 0.05
C GLY A 170 -17.44 -19.17 0.32
N LYS A 171 -16.49 -18.47 -0.28
CA LYS A 171 -16.38 -17.01 -0.19
C LYS A 171 -17.20 -16.37 -1.31
N GLU A 172 -18.20 -15.57 -0.96
CA GLU A 172 -18.93 -14.73 -1.92
C GLU A 172 -18.03 -13.59 -2.40
N LEU A 173 -18.03 -13.35 -3.71
CA LEU A 173 -17.34 -12.26 -4.39
C LEU A 173 -18.34 -11.42 -5.17
N HIS A 174 -18.12 -10.10 -5.16
CA HIS A 174 -18.82 -9.17 -6.03
C HIS A 174 -18.04 -9.02 -7.34
N LEU A 175 -18.49 -9.67 -8.42
CA LEU A 175 -17.79 -9.62 -9.71
C LEU A 175 -18.17 -8.41 -10.56
N GLY A 176 -19.31 -7.77 -10.27
CA GLY A 176 -19.68 -6.50 -10.87
C GLY A 176 -21.15 -6.13 -10.74
N LYS A 177 -21.53 -5.06 -11.44
CA LYS A 177 -22.88 -4.50 -11.47
C LYS A 177 -23.27 -4.10 -12.89
N LEU A 178 -24.50 -4.40 -13.27
CA LEU A 178 -25.10 -4.01 -14.54
C LEU A 178 -26.04 -2.83 -14.35
N ILE A 179 -26.01 -1.88 -15.27
CA ILE A 179 -26.95 -0.76 -15.36
C ILE A 179 -27.44 -0.66 -16.80
N LEU A 180 -28.76 -0.70 -17.00
CA LEU A 180 -29.40 -0.45 -18.27
C LEU A 180 -29.75 1.05 -18.37
N GLU A 181 -29.08 1.75 -19.29
CA GLU A 181 -29.29 3.18 -19.50
C GLU A 181 -30.59 3.44 -20.26
N ASN A 182 -31.14 4.65 -20.13
CA ASN A 182 -32.38 5.06 -20.81
C ASN A 182 -32.28 5.01 -22.34
N THR A 183 -31.07 5.10 -22.90
CA THR A 183 -30.80 4.93 -24.33
C THR A 183 -30.86 3.46 -24.78
N GLY A 184 -30.87 2.50 -23.85
CA GLY A 184 -30.76 1.07 -24.13
C GLY A 184 -29.33 0.53 -24.10
N SER A 185 -28.33 1.39 -23.87
CA SER A 185 -26.94 0.98 -23.67
C SER A 185 -26.76 0.25 -22.33
N LEU A 186 -25.80 -0.65 -22.26
CA LEU A 186 -25.43 -1.37 -21.05
C LEU A 186 -24.17 -0.77 -20.46
N LEU A 187 -24.22 -0.40 -19.19
CA LEU A 187 -23.04 -0.06 -18.42
C LEU A 187 -22.69 -1.22 -17.46
N VAL A 188 -21.43 -1.63 -17.47
CA VAL A 188 -20.89 -2.68 -16.60
C VAL A 188 -19.84 -2.09 -15.68
N ILE A 189 -20.07 -2.18 -14.39
CA ILE A 189 -19.13 -1.80 -13.33
C ILE A 189 -18.45 -3.08 -12.84
N GLY A 190 -17.13 -3.03 -12.65
CA GLY A 190 -16.33 -4.16 -12.17
C GLY A 190 -16.53 -4.50 -10.70
N GLY A 191 -15.67 -5.40 -10.20
CA GLY A 191 -15.61 -5.77 -8.79
C GLY A 191 -15.23 -4.61 -7.86
N LYS A 192 -15.26 -4.86 -6.55
CA LYS A 192 -14.91 -3.90 -5.50
C LYS A 192 -13.40 -3.84 -5.24
N GLY A 193 -12.61 -4.70 -5.87
CA GLY A 193 -11.18 -4.87 -5.68
C GLY A 193 -10.83 -5.70 -4.43
N GLU A 194 -11.79 -6.45 -3.92
CA GLU A 194 -11.62 -7.32 -2.76
C GLU A 194 -10.66 -8.47 -3.07
N SER A 195 -9.69 -8.69 -2.18
CA SER A 195 -8.84 -9.88 -2.17
C SER A 195 -8.68 -10.43 -0.75
N GLY A 196 -8.33 -11.71 -0.64
CA GLY A 196 -8.15 -12.39 0.64
C GLY A 196 -7.85 -13.86 0.48
N SER A 197 -7.83 -14.59 1.58
CA SER A 197 -7.62 -16.03 1.62
C SER A 197 -8.78 -16.74 2.31
N VAL A 198 -9.11 -17.97 1.86
CA VAL A 198 -10.04 -18.87 2.56
C VAL A 198 -9.36 -19.77 3.59
N LYS A 199 -8.03 -19.70 3.67
CA LYS A 199 -7.22 -20.39 4.68
C LYS A 199 -6.65 -19.36 5.63
N ASP A 200 -6.99 -19.49 6.92
CA ASP A 200 -6.48 -18.61 7.98
C ASP A 200 -4.96 -18.58 7.99
N GLY A 201 -4.40 -17.37 8.09
CA GLY A 201 -2.96 -17.14 8.11
C GLY A 201 -2.23 -17.45 6.80
N ALA A 202 -2.92 -17.68 5.67
CA ALA A 202 -2.24 -17.79 4.39
C ALA A 202 -1.63 -16.45 3.98
N LEU A 203 -0.35 -16.48 3.60
CA LEU A 203 0.43 -15.32 3.24
C LEU A 203 0.71 -15.33 1.74
N ILE A 204 0.88 -14.14 1.16
CA ILE A 204 1.37 -13.98 -0.21
C ILE A 204 2.86 -14.25 -0.17
N THR A 205 3.33 -15.20 -0.98
CA THR A 205 4.75 -15.62 -1.02
C THR A 205 5.33 -15.55 -2.43
N GLN A 206 4.47 -15.34 -3.43
CA GLN A 206 4.84 -15.19 -4.83
C GLN A 206 3.98 -14.10 -5.48
N TYR A 207 4.53 -13.37 -6.44
CA TYR A 207 3.82 -12.31 -7.14
C TYR A 207 2.54 -12.82 -7.87
N ALA A 208 2.56 -14.04 -8.42
CA ALA A 208 1.46 -14.54 -9.24
C ALA A 208 0.69 -15.74 -8.67
N ASN A 209 1.32 -16.63 -7.89
CA ASN A 209 0.79 -17.96 -7.59
C ASN A 209 0.64 -18.22 -6.09
N ASN A 210 -0.48 -17.79 -5.51
CA ASN A 210 -0.76 -18.00 -4.09
C ASN A 210 -1.98 -18.90 -3.91
N ASP A 211 -1.76 -20.09 -3.36
CA ASP A 211 -2.85 -21.04 -3.06
C ASP A 211 -3.75 -20.49 -1.95
N TYR A 212 -5.04 -20.84 -2.02
CA TYR A 212 -6.13 -20.40 -1.13
C TYR A 212 -6.52 -18.92 -1.21
N TRP A 213 -5.84 -18.13 -2.03
CA TRP A 213 -6.18 -16.73 -2.28
C TRP A 213 -7.29 -16.56 -3.31
N TYR A 214 -8.06 -15.48 -3.18
CA TYR A 214 -9.06 -15.02 -4.13
C TYR A 214 -8.89 -13.52 -4.39
N ASP A 215 -9.41 -13.07 -5.54
CA ASP A 215 -9.71 -11.68 -5.82
C ASP A 215 -11.01 -11.59 -6.63
N ASP A 216 -11.54 -10.39 -6.81
CA ASP A 216 -12.82 -10.14 -7.50
C ASP A 216 -12.66 -9.53 -8.92
N THR A 217 -11.45 -9.58 -9.49
CA THR A 217 -11.27 -9.32 -10.92
C THR A 217 -11.98 -10.40 -11.74
N SER A 218 -12.39 -10.10 -12.96
CA SER A 218 -13.13 -11.03 -13.80
C SER A 218 -12.92 -10.75 -15.29
N ASP A 219 -13.34 -11.66 -16.14
CA ASP A 219 -13.65 -11.36 -17.53
C ASP A 219 -14.90 -12.12 -17.93
N GLY A 220 -15.50 -11.72 -19.05
CA GLY A 220 -16.74 -12.35 -19.44
C GLY A 220 -17.40 -11.85 -20.71
N SER A 221 -18.42 -12.59 -21.11
CA SER A 221 -19.13 -12.36 -22.35
C SER A 221 -20.32 -11.42 -22.17
N ILE A 222 -20.50 -10.52 -23.13
CA ILE A 222 -21.62 -9.58 -23.24
C ILE A 222 -22.40 -9.92 -24.51
N ASP A 223 -23.68 -10.24 -24.34
CA ASP A 223 -24.59 -10.56 -25.45
C ASP A 223 -25.92 -9.81 -25.28
N ALA A 224 -26.73 -9.80 -26.33
CA ALA A 224 -28.04 -9.16 -26.31
C ALA A 224 -29.05 -9.90 -27.18
N THR A 225 -30.33 -9.76 -26.83
CA THR A 225 -31.46 -10.04 -27.71
C THR A 225 -32.08 -8.71 -28.10
N VAL A 226 -32.21 -8.45 -29.40
CA VAL A 226 -32.78 -7.21 -29.93
C VAL A 226 -34.02 -7.53 -30.75
N GLU A 227 -35.13 -6.91 -30.39
CA GLU A 227 -36.38 -7.00 -31.11
C GLU A 227 -36.78 -5.63 -31.65
N ILE A 228 -37.19 -5.57 -32.92
CA ILE A 228 -37.61 -4.35 -33.61
C ILE A 228 -39.00 -4.55 -34.24
N GLY A 229 -39.90 -3.59 -34.03
CA GLY A 229 -41.20 -3.50 -34.71
C GLY A 229 -41.24 -2.25 -35.59
N ILE A 230 -41.75 -2.40 -36.83
CA ILE A 230 -41.83 -1.33 -37.84
C ILE A 230 -43.26 -1.30 -38.40
N ASP A 231 -43.86 -0.11 -38.50
CA ASP A 231 -45.18 0.16 -39.11
C ASP A 231 -46.34 -0.73 -38.58
N SER A 232 -46.18 -1.44 -37.45
CA SER A 232 -47.17 -2.42 -36.94
C SER A 232 -46.94 -2.85 -35.48
N THR A 233 -47.86 -3.67 -34.94
CA THR A 233 -47.89 -4.17 -33.55
C THR A 233 -46.90 -5.30 -33.23
N SER A 234 -46.30 -5.97 -34.22
CA SER A 234 -45.45 -7.15 -34.00
C SER A 234 -43.96 -6.80 -33.97
N MET A 235 -43.25 -7.35 -32.99
CA MET A 235 -41.80 -7.25 -32.84
C MET A 235 -41.11 -8.43 -33.54
N THR A 236 -39.95 -8.18 -34.18
CA THR A 236 -39.12 -9.22 -34.79
C THR A 236 -37.74 -9.23 -34.15
N THR A 237 -37.30 -10.40 -33.67
CA THR A 237 -35.93 -10.58 -33.19
C THR A 237 -34.95 -10.55 -34.35
N ILE A 238 -33.98 -9.63 -34.31
CA ILE A 238 -32.87 -9.57 -35.26
C ILE A 238 -31.65 -10.31 -34.68
N GLN A 239 -30.78 -10.84 -35.54
CA GLN A 239 -29.66 -11.68 -35.12
C GLN A 239 -28.38 -10.87 -34.88
N ASN A 240 -27.62 -11.26 -33.86
CA ASN A 240 -26.26 -10.78 -33.66
C ASN A 240 -25.34 -11.38 -34.73
N ARG A 241 -24.79 -10.55 -35.62
CA ARG A 241 -23.98 -11.04 -36.76
C ARG A 241 -22.51 -11.27 -36.44
N GLU A 242 -22.00 -10.71 -35.34
CA GLU A 242 -20.56 -10.76 -34.99
C GLU A 242 -20.23 -11.62 -33.77
N GLY A 243 -21.24 -12.19 -33.11
CA GLY A 243 -21.05 -12.91 -31.86
C GLY A 243 -20.95 -11.97 -30.66
N LYS A 244 -20.54 -12.51 -29.51
CA LYS A 244 -20.55 -11.79 -28.24
C LYS A 244 -19.47 -10.69 -28.21
N SER A 245 -19.76 -9.61 -27.51
CA SER A 245 -18.71 -8.72 -26.99
C SER A 245 -18.07 -9.33 -25.75
N TRP A 246 -16.94 -8.77 -25.32
CA TRP A 246 -16.25 -9.20 -24.10
C TRP A 246 -15.88 -8.01 -23.21
N ILE A 247 -15.77 -8.28 -21.92
CA ILE A 247 -15.29 -7.32 -20.93
C ILE A 247 -14.13 -7.90 -20.14
N LEU A 248 -13.11 -7.07 -19.90
CA LEU A 248 -12.05 -7.31 -18.92
C LEU A 248 -12.33 -6.43 -17.69
N VAL A 249 -12.39 -7.03 -16.50
CA VAL A 249 -12.47 -6.31 -15.23
C VAL A 249 -11.09 -6.35 -14.59
N ALA A 250 -10.37 -5.24 -14.70
CA ALA A 250 -8.95 -5.13 -14.39
C ALA A 250 -8.67 -4.29 -13.12
N PRO A 251 -7.42 -4.28 -12.61
CA PRO A 251 -6.97 -3.33 -11.59
C PRO A 251 -7.20 -1.86 -11.98
N PRO A 252 -7.20 -0.92 -11.01
CA PRO A 252 -7.22 0.51 -11.30
C PRO A 252 -6.05 0.94 -12.20
N LYS A 253 -6.23 2.03 -12.95
CA LYS A 253 -5.14 2.73 -13.67
C LYS A 253 -4.80 3.97 -12.89
N TYR A 254 -3.71 3.95 -12.14
CA TYR A 254 -3.33 5.08 -11.28
C TYR A 254 -2.73 6.24 -12.07
N ALA A 255 -2.32 6.04 -13.31
CA ALA A 255 -1.87 7.09 -14.23
C ALA A 255 -2.72 7.14 -15.52
N PRO A 256 -3.99 7.56 -15.45
CA PRO A 256 -4.94 7.49 -16.57
C PRO A 256 -4.48 8.27 -17.81
N GLY A 257 -3.79 9.40 -17.61
CA GLY A 257 -3.27 10.23 -18.70
C GLY A 257 -1.96 9.77 -19.31
N ILE A 258 -1.37 8.69 -18.78
CA ILE A 258 -0.10 8.16 -19.25
C ILE A 258 -0.35 6.91 -20.08
N ARG A 259 0.12 6.93 -21.33
CA ARG A 259 -0.05 5.83 -22.29
C ARG A 259 1.12 4.85 -22.21
N ASN A 260 0.83 3.55 -22.30
CA ASN A 260 1.85 2.51 -22.46
C ASN A 260 2.52 2.63 -23.85
N LEU A 261 3.84 2.48 -23.94
CA LEU A 261 4.57 2.51 -25.23
C LEU A 261 4.09 1.44 -26.21
N VAL A 262 3.71 0.27 -25.70
CA VAL A 262 3.07 -0.80 -26.47
C VAL A 262 1.64 -0.99 -25.95
N PRO A 263 0.63 -0.36 -26.58
CA PRO A 263 -0.77 -0.50 -26.19
C PRO A 263 -1.36 -1.86 -26.55
N LEU A 264 -2.29 -2.36 -25.74
CA LEU A 264 -3.00 -3.61 -26.02
C LEU A 264 -3.74 -3.59 -27.36
N TYR A 265 -4.34 -2.45 -27.72
CA TYR A 265 -4.97 -2.25 -29.03
C TYR A 265 -4.02 -2.60 -30.19
N GLN A 266 -2.77 -2.15 -30.11
CA GLN A 266 -1.78 -2.36 -31.16
C GLN A 266 -1.46 -3.85 -31.32
N ILE A 267 -1.26 -4.55 -30.20
CA ILE A 267 -0.96 -5.97 -30.21
C ILE A 267 -2.10 -6.80 -30.78
N ILE A 268 -3.34 -6.55 -30.35
CA ILE A 268 -4.49 -7.30 -30.86
C ILE A 268 -4.67 -7.05 -32.36
N SER A 269 -4.55 -5.80 -32.79
CA SER A 269 -4.63 -5.43 -34.20
C SER A 269 -3.55 -6.15 -35.03
N GLU A 270 -2.30 -6.19 -34.57
CA GLU A 270 -1.21 -6.86 -35.28
C GLU A 270 -1.32 -8.40 -35.25
N THR A 271 -1.90 -8.97 -34.20
CA THR A 271 -2.15 -10.41 -34.12
C THR A 271 -3.20 -10.86 -35.14
N GLN A 272 -4.27 -10.08 -35.33
CA GLN A 272 -5.31 -10.38 -36.33
C GLN A 272 -4.89 -9.97 -37.75
N HIS A 273 -4.22 -8.82 -37.88
CA HIS A 273 -3.80 -8.22 -39.15
C HIS A 273 -2.29 -7.89 -39.12
N PRO A 274 -1.40 -8.88 -39.30
CA PRO A 274 0.03 -8.63 -39.29
C PRO A 274 0.46 -7.61 -40.34
N VAL A 275 1.27 -6.63 -39.93
CA VAL A 275 1.78 -5.59 -40.84
C VAL A 275 2.70 -6.20 -41.89
N ASP A 276 2.35 -5.98 -43.16
CA ASP A 276 3.18 -6.33 -44.32
C ASP A 276 4.19 -5.20 -44.60
N PRO A 277 5.52 -5.47 -44.54
CA PRO A 277 6.55 -4.48 -44.84
C PRO A 277 6.45 -3.87 -46.25
N GLU A 278 5.95 -4.63 -47.23
CA GLU A 278 5.95 -4.24 -48.65
C GLU A 278 4.71 -3.44 -49.09
N HIS A 279 3.68 -3.35 -48.24
CA HIS A 279 2.43 -2.64 -48.55
C HIS A 279 2.33 -1.28 -47.82
N PRO A 280 1.55 -0.32 -48.37
CA PRO A 280 1.25 0.93 -47.68
C PRO A 280 0.55 0.65 -46.35
N ILE A 281 1.01 1.27 -45.27
CA ILE A 281 0.44 1.11 -43.93
C ILE A 281 -0.54 2.27 -43.71
N ASP A 282 -1.68 1.99 -43.07
CA ASP A 282 -2.65 3.02 -42.70
C ASP A 282 -1.99 4.06 -41.76
N PRO A 283 -2.02 5.36 -42.10
CA PRO A 283 -1.40 6.42 -41.29
C PRO A 283 -2.01 6.57 -39.89
N GLU A 284 -3.16 5.97 -39.56
CA GLU A 284 -3.68 5.94 -38.17
C GLU A 284 -2.77 5.22 -37.15
N VAL A 285 -1.77 4.49 -37.62
CA VAL A 285 -0.78 3.76 -36.80
C VAL A 285 0.46 4.62 -36.49
N VAL A 286 0.53 5.85 -37.00
CA VAL A 286 1.74 6.67 -37.03
C VAL A 286 1.77 7.63 -35.84
N PHE A 287 2.71 7.34 -34.92
CA PHE A 287 3.31 8.28 -33.96
C PHE A 287 2.37 8.88 -32.90
N ASP A 288 2.20 8.13 -31.83
CA ASP A 288 1.97 8.73 -30.52
C ASP A 288 3.27 8.67 -29.71
N LEU A 289 4.27 9.48 -30.12
CA LEU A 289 5.41 9.83 -29.29
C LEU A 289 5.03 10.97 -28.30
N ASP A 290 3.74 11.31 -28.17
CA ASP A 290 3.19 12.43 -27.39
C ASP A 290 3.22 12.20 -25.87
N ASN A 291 4.14 11.37 -25.38
CA ASN A 291 4.37 11.25 -23.94
C ASN A 291 5.36 12.34 -23.53
N ARG A 292 4.81 13.50 -23.13
CA ARG A 292 5.54 14.49 -22.31
C ARG A 292 6.06 13.74 -21.09
N VAL A 293 7.38 13.55 -21.05
CA VAL A 293 8.11 12.72 -20.08
C VAL A 293 7.90 11.24 -20.37
N ASP A 294 8.96 10.55 -20.79
CA ASP A 294 9.02 9.08 -20.76
C ASP A 294 8.76 8.63 -19.30
N PRO A 295 7.57 8.06 -18.99
CA PRO A 295 7.19 7.71 -17.64
C PRO A 295 7.70 6.32 -17.25
N GLU A 296 8.34 5.61 -18.17
CA GLU A 296 8.78 4.22 -18.04
C GLU A 296 9.98 4.08 -17.09
N ASN A 297 10.68 5.19 -16.83
CA ASN A 297 11.65 5.32 -15.75
C ASN A 297 11.85 6.81 -15.44
N PRO A 298 11.01 7.48 -14.62
CA PRO A 298 10.99 8.94 -14.58
C PRO A 298 12.34 9.56 -14.20
N LYS A 299 13.18 8.87 -13.40
CA LYS A 299 14.54 9.32 -13.08
C LYS A 299 15.53 9.13 -14.24
N MET A 300 15.47 8.04 -14.99
CA MET A 300 16.39 7.75 -16.10
C MET A 300 15.94 8.43 -17.40
N ALA A 301 14.63 8.43 -17.67
CA ALA A 301 13.97 9.24 -18.67
C ALA A 301 14.26 10.72 -18.45
N PHE A 302 14.08 11.27 -17.26
CA PHE A 302 14.39 12.69 -17.03
C PHE A 302 15.86 13.04 -17.29
N LYS A 303 16.80 12.10 -17.08
CA LYS A 303 18.23 12.30 -17.39
C LYS A 303 18.49 12.49 -18.89
N GLY A 304 17.72 11.84 -19.78
CA GLY A 304 17.94 11.86 -21.24
C GLY A 304 16.85 12.51 -22.10
N HIS A 305 15.60 12.38 -21.69
CA HIS A 305 14.34 12.80 -22.35
C HIS A 305 13.58 13.91 -21.60
N GLY A 306 14.13 14.45 -20.51
CA GLY A 306 13.55 15.59 -19.80
C GLY A 306 13.61 16.89 -20.61
N LEU A 307 12.91 17.93 -20.14
CA LEU A 307 12.84 19.25 -20.78
C LEU A 307 14.25 19.77 -21.12
N HIS A 308 14.44 20.23 -22.36
CA HIS A 308 15.72 20.76 -22.88
C HIS A 308 16.87 19.74 -22.97
N LYS A 309 16.59 18.43 -22.88
CA LYS A 309 17.59 17.38 -23.11
C LYS A 309 17.58 16.94 -24.58
N GLN A 310 18.60 16.16 -24.97
CA GLN A 310 18.73 15.68 -26.36
C GLN A 310 17.58 14.75 -26.79
N GLY A 311 16.94 14.07 -25.84
CA GLY A 311 15.79 13.21 -26.07
C GLY A 311 14.41 13.89 -25.90
N ASP A 312 14.36 15.22 -25.76
CA ASP A 312 13.10 15.99 -25.70
C ASP A 312 12.48 16.11 -27.09
N PHE A 313 11.79 15.05 -27.53
CA PHE A 313 11.22 14.97 -28.87
C PHE A 313 9.99 15.86 -29.09
N LEU A 314 9.41 16.39 -28.00
CA LEU A 314 8.25 17.27 -28.02
C LEU A 314 8.62 18.75 -27.91
N ASN A 315 9.92 19.06 -27.81
CA ASN A 315 10.41 20.41 -28.01
C ASN A 315 9.94 20.92 -29.40
N PRO A 316 9.33 22.11 -29.52
CA PRO A 316 8.80 22.61 -30.80
C PRO A 316 9.82 22.65 -31.94
N ASP A 317 11.09 22.91 -31.64
CA ASP A 317 12.15 22.89 -32.65
C ASP A 317 12.46 21.46 -33.10
N MET A 318 12.55 20.51 -32.16
CA MET A 318 12.76 19.09 -32.45
C MET A 318 11.59 18.50 -33.25
N GLU A 319 10.37 18.74 -32.78
CA GLU A 319 9.13 18.29 -33.39
C GLU A 319 9.01 18.74 -34.86
N LYS A 320 9.37 20.01 -35.14
CA LYS A 320 9.41 20.56 -36.50
C LYS A 320 10.38 19.81 -37.42
N HIS A 321 11.49 19.31 -36.89
CA HIS A 321 12.43 18.47 -37.65
C HIS A 321 11.90 17.03 -37.83
N LEU A 322 11.32 16.44 -36.78
CA LEU A 322 10.84 15.05 -36.79
C LEU A 322 9.57 14.84 -37.65
N LYS A 323 8.70 15.85 -37.74
CA LYS A 323 7.47 15.81 -38.57
C LYS A 323 7.68 16.09 -40.05
N ASN A 324 8.88 16.48 -40.46
CA ASN A 324 9.15 16.91 -41.83
C ASN A 324 9.69 15.74 -42.69
N PRO A 325 8.92 15.22 -43.66
CA PRO A 325 9.35 14.10 -44.50
C PRO A 325 10.40 14.49 -45.54
N ARG A 326 10.68 15.78 -45.75
CA ARG A 326 11.64 16.23 -46.77
C ARG A 326 13.07 15.77 -46.42
N ASP A 327 13.72 15.16 -47.40
CA ASP A 327 15.12 14.73 -47.39
C ASP A 327 16.09 15.91 -47.49
N ASN A 328 16.16 16.76 -46.45
CA ASN A 328 17.43 17.41 -46.15
C ASN A 328 18.26 16.43 -45.29
N ILE A 329 19.57 16.35 -45.54
CA ILE A 329 20.47 15.38 -44.88
C ILE A 329 20.30 15.39 -43.35
N ASN A 330 20.10 16.57 -42.76
CA ASN A 330 19.98 16.75 -41.31
C ASN A 330 18.72 16.09 -40.68
N ASN A 331 17.56 16.14 -41.34
CA ASN A 331 16.33 15.55 -40.77
C ASN A 331 16.34 14.02 -40.86
N LYS A 332 16.79 13.47 -41.98
CA LYS A 332 16.88 12.02 -42.17
C LYS A 332 17.90 11.40 -41.22
N ASP A 333 19.07 12.00 -41.08
CA ASP A 333 20.09 11.54 -40.13
C ASP A 333 19.59 11.61 -38.68
N LEU A 334 18.84 12.65 -38.30
CA LEU A 334 18.22 12.76 -36.97
C LEU A 334 17.24 11.62 -36.71
N ARG A 335 16.32 11.32 -37.64
CA ARG A 335 15.37 10.22 -37.46
C ARG A 335 16.05 8.85 -37.44
N ASN A 336 17.06 8.64 -38.29
CA ASN A 336 17.88 7.43 -38.29
C ASN A 336 18.65 7.26 -36.97
N ASN A 337 19.18 8.34 -36.40
CA ASN A 337 19.83 8.30 -35.09
C ASN A 337 18.85 7.88 -33.99
N ILE A 338 17.60 8.36 -34.02
CA ILE A 338 16.55 7.94 -33.09
C ILE A 338 16.22 6.46 -33.30
N LEU A 339 15.98 6.03 -34.54
CA LEU A 339 15.67 4.63 -34.86
C LEU A 339 16.81 3.69 -34.43
N SER A 340 18.07 4.10 -34.57
CA SER A 340 19.23 3.29 -34.16
C SER A 340 19.28 2.97 -32.67
N ARG A 341 18.52 3.71 -31.85
CA ARG A 341 18.36 3.46 -30.41
C ARG A 341 17.21 2.49 -30.11
N VAL A 342 16.25 2.32 -31.01
CA VAL A 342 15.09 1.46 -30.80
C VAL A 342 15.47 -0.01 -31.04
N ARG A 343 15.17 -0.89 -30.09
CA ARG A 343 15.40 -2.34 -30.22
C ARG A 343 14.67 -2.90 -31.43
N ILE A 344 15.38 -3.71 -32.21
CA ILE A 344 14.82 -4.45 -33.34
C ILE A 344 14.02 -5.64 -32.78
N PRO A 345 12.71 -5.78 -33.08
CA PRO A 345 11.92 -6.91 -32.61
C PRO A 345 12.51 -8.24 -33.08
N LYS A 346 12.39 -9.29 -32.24
CA LYS A 346 12.96 -10.63 -32.49
C LYS A 346 12.70 -11.20 -33.88
N TYR A 347 11.51 -10.94 -34.43
CA TYR A 347 11.09 -11.44 -35.75
C TYR A 347 11.73 -10.71 -36.94
N LEU A 348 12.31 -9.53 -36.71
CA LEU A 348 12.97 -8.71 -37.73
C LEU A 348 14.50 -8.72 -37.57
N ALA A 349 15.01 -9.01 -36.38
CA ALA A 349 16.43 -9.00 -36.07
C ALA A 349 17.15 -10.29 -36.50
N SER A 350 18.39 -10.16 -37.00
CA SER A 350 19.33 -11.28 -37.02
C SER A 350 19.70 -11.70 -35.58
N SER A 351 20.23 -12.92 -35.40
CA SER A 351 20.67 -13.37 -34.07
C SER A 351 21.75 -12.48 -33.46
N ALA A 352 22.61 -11.87 -34.28
CA ALA A 352 23.64 -10.95 -33.80
C ALA A 352 23.03 -9.63 -33.30
N GLU A 353 22.07 -9.07 -34.04
CA GLU A 353 21.36 -7.83 -33.65
C GLU A 353 20.51 -8.06 -32.40
N PHE A 354 19.73 -9.14 -32.36
CA PHE A 354 18.86 -9.45 -31.23
C PHE A 354 19.65 -9.63 -29.92
N ASN A 355 20.77 -10.35 -29.95
CA ASN A 355 21.62 -10.51 -28.78
C ASN A 355 22.43 -9.25 -28.47
N GLY A 356 22.87 -8.54 -29.51
CA GLY A 356 23.72 -7.35 -29.43
C GLY A 356 23.01 -6.10 -28.89
N GLN A 357 21.71 -6.15 -28.68
CA GLN A 357 20.93 -5.05 -28.12
C GLN A 357 20.58 -5.20 -26.63
N ALA A 358 20.93 -6.31 -25.96
CA ALA A 358 20.50 -6.64 -24.58
C ALA A 358 21.22 -5.83 -23.46
N TYR A 359 21.09 -4.50 -23.45
CA TYR A 359 21.53 -3.58 -22.38
C TYR A 359 20.89 -2.19 -22.56
N ASP A 360 20.94 -1.33 -21.54
CA ASP A 360 20.16 -0.08 -21.41
C ASP A 360 20.52 1.03 -22.41
N TYR A 361 21.47 0.80 -23.30
CA TYR A 361 21.72 1.69 -24.44
C TYR A 361 20.55 1.68 -25.42
N PHE A 362 19.82 0.58 -25.56
CA PHE A 362 18.69 0.48 -26.48
C PHE A 362 17.35 0.66 -25.78
N MET A 363 16.42 1.30 -26.47
CA MET A 363 15.09 1.66 -26.00
C MET A 363 14.01 0.65 -26.43
N PRO A 364 12.98 0.42 -25.61
CA PRO A 364 12.86 0.90 -24.23
C PRO A 364 13.77 0.11 -23.26
N PRO A 365 14.23 0.73 -22.15
CA PRO A 365 14.94 0.05 -21.07
C PRO A 365 13.94 -0.53 -20.05
N LEU A 366 12.89 -1.20 -20.56
CA LEU A 366 11.82 -1.80 -19.76
C LEU A 366 11.96 -3.32 -19.72
N SER A 367 11.41 -3.92 -18.66
CA SER A 367 11.36 -5.37 -18.46
C SER A 367 10.55 -6.08 -19.55
N GLY A 368 11.06 -7.23 -19.99
CA GLY A 368 10.56 -8.00 -21.12
C GLY A 368 9.72 -9.23 -20.72
N ASN A 369 9.46 -10.08 -21.68
CA ASN A 369 8.62 -11.28 -21.50
C ASN A 369 9.27 -12.39 -20.66
N ASP A 370 10.54 -12.25 -20.26
CA ASP A 370 11.28 -13.23 -19.44
C ASP A 370 11.71 -12.72 -18.05
N GLY A 371 11.15 -11.61 -17.58
CA GLY A 371 11.44 -11.05 -16.26
C GLY A 371 12.18 -9.71 -16.32
N ASP A 372 12.75 -9.33 -15.17
CA ASP A 372 13.53 -8.10 -15.02
C ASP A 372 14.71 -8.05 -15.99
N THR A 373 15.05 -6.84 -16.43
CA THR A 373 16.15 -6.59 -17.36
C THR A 373 17.49 -7.17 -16.87
N ILE A 374 18.07 -8.08 -17.66
CA ILE A 374 19.39 -8.68 -17.42
C ILE A 374 20.27 -8.38 -18.63
N PRO A 375 21.39 -7.64 -18.47
CA PRO A 375 22.35 -7.46 -19.56
C PRO A 375 22.78 -8.81 -20.12
N THR A 376 22.85 -8.94 -21.45
CA THR A 376 23.10 -10.18 -22.21
C THR A 376 21.90 -11.12 -22.39
N ALA A 377 20.75 -10.86 -21.76
CA ALA A 377 19.52 -11.62 -21.97
C ALA A 377 18.48 -10.77 -22.76
N PRO A 378 18.34 -10.93 -24.08
CA PRO A 378 17.50 -10.04 -24.87
C PRO A 378 15.99 -10.19 -24.60
N ASP A 379 15.52 -11.38 -24.24
CA ASP A 379 14.10 -11.64 -23.96
C ASP A 379 13.63 -11.02 -22.61
N THR A 380 14.55 -10.55 -21.76
CA THR A 380 14.22 -9.79 -20.54
C THR A 380 14.07 -8.29 -20.78
N TYR A 381 14.18 -7.83 -22.03
CA TYR A 381 13.94 -6.44 -22.40
C TYR A 381 12.69 -6.34 -23.28
N LEU A 382 11.85 -5.33 -23.02
CA LEU A 382 10.71 -5.01 -23.87
C LEU A 382 11.20 -4.54 -25.24
N THR A 383 10.46 -4.93 -26.28
CA THR A 383 10.61 -4.37 -27.62
C THR A 383 9.28 -3.75 -28.05
N VAL A 384 9.32 -2.70 -28.88
CA VAL A 384 8.13 -2.27 -29.62
C VAL A 384 7.55 -3.40 -30.45
N SER A 385 6.30 -3.29 -30.86
CA SER A 385 5.67 -4.29 -31.73
C SER A 385 6.35 -4.35 -33.12
N ARG A 386 6.08 -5.41 -33.88
CA ARG A 386 6.60 -5.55 -35.24
C ARG A 386 6.11 -4.41 -36.14
N GLY A 387 4.83 -4.10 -36.08
CA GLY A 387 4.23 -3.02 -36.86
C GLY A 387 4.77 -1.65 -36.46
N GLN A 388 4.91 -1.37 -35.16
CA GLN A 388 5.52 -0.13 -34.67
C GLN A 388 6.95 0.04 -35.21
N TYR A 389 7.78 -1.01 -35.17
CA TYR A 389 9.15 -0.91 -35.69
C TYR A 389 9.20 -0.65 -37.20
N ILE A 390 8.37 -1.32 -38.00
CA ILE A 390 8.30 -1.10 -39.45
C ILE A 390 7.87 0.35 -39.75
N LEU A 391 6.92 0.89 -38.98
CA LEU A 391 6.49 2.28 -39.12
C LEU A 391 7.57 3.28 -38.73
N LEU A 392 8.31 3.01 -37.65
CA LEU A 392 9.48 3.81 -37.27
C LEU A 392 10.55 3.77 -38.38
N GLN A 393 10.71 2.65 -39.08
CA GLN A 393 11.61 2.54 -40.21
C GLN A 393 11.17 3.41 -41.40
N LYS A 394 9.91 3.31 -41.81
CA LYS A 394 9.35 4.17 -42.87
C LYS A 394 9.45 5.66 -42.52
N TRP A 395 9.14 6.02 -41.27
CA TRP A 395 9.34 7.38 -40.78
C TRP A 395 10.80 7.82 -40.87
N ALA A 396 11.74 7.00 -40.41
CA ALA A 396 13.16 7.32 -40.48
C ALA A 396 13.62 7.54 -41.92
N ASP A 397 13.14 6.70 -42.84
CA ASP A 397 13.42 6.79 -44.27
C ASP A 397 12.81 8.01 -44.96
N GLY A 398 11.80 8.65 -44.36
CA GLY A 398 11.05 9.77 -44.93
C GLY A 398 9.79 9.35 -45.69
N ASP A 399 9.39 8.07 -45.61
CA ASP A 399 8.20 7.51 -46.24
C ASP A 399 6.96 7.70 -45.35
N PHE A 400 6.58 8.96 -45.15
CA PHE A 400 5.38 9.35 -44.42
C PHE A 400 4.84 10.69 -44.90
N GLU A 401 3.58 10.97 -44.58
CA GLU A 401 2.94 12.25 -44.86
C GLU A 401 2.81 13.09 -43.58
N GLU A 402 2.98 14.41 -43.70
CA GLU A 402 2.75 15.33 -42.59
C GLU A 402 1.24 15.41 -42.30
N GLY A 403 0.82 14.79 -41.19
CA GLY A 403 -0.56 14.83 -40.72
C GLY A 403 -0.92 16.15 -40.01
N LYS A 404 -2.22 16.45 -39.96
CA LYS A 404 -2.73 17.51 -39.05
C LYS A 404 -2.89 16.92 -37.65
N PRO A 405 -2.52 17.66 -36.59
CA PRO A 405 -2.79 17.20 -35.23
C PRO A 405 -4.30 16.97 -35.04
N PRO A 406 -4.70 15.90 -34.34
CA PRO A 406 -6.11 15.66 -34.04
C PRO A 406 -6.65 16.81 -33.19
N LYS A 407 -7.95 17.07 -33.30
CA LYS A 407 -8.63 18.01 -32.41
C LYS A 407 -8.53 17.50 -30.98
N GLU A 408 -8.14 18.39 -30.06
CA GLU A 408 -8.07 18.06 -28.64
C GLU A 408 -9.44 18.26 -27.98
N TYR A 409 -9.89 17.22 -27.27
CA TYR A 409 -11.10 17.25 -26.46
C TYR A 409 -10.75 16.98 -25.01
N TYR A 410 -11.39 17.72 -24.11
CA TYR A 410 -11.30 17.51 -22.66
C TYR A 410 -12.40 16.59 -22.18
N TYR A 411 -12.10 15.78 -21.17
CA TYR A 411 -13.05 14.85 -20.57
C TYR A 411 -13.84 15.57 -19.48
N LYS A 412 -15.16 15.40 -19.48
CA LYS A 412 -16.02 15.84 -18.39
C LYS A 412 -17.02 14.75 -18.03
N PHE A 413 -17.14 14.44 -16.75
CA PHE A 413 -18.15 13.50 -16.26
C PHE A 413 -18.72 13.95 -14.92
N GLU A 414 -20.04 13.93 -14.82
CA GLU A 414 -20.78 14.15 -13.58
C GLU A 414 -21.82 13.03 -13.49
N MET A 415 -21.88 12.37 -12.32
CA MET A 415 -22.87 11.32 -12.09
C MET A 415 -24.27 11.95 -12.07
N ASN A 416 -25.12 11.56 -13.02
CA ASN A 416 -26.48 12.06 -13.19
C ASN A 416 -27.34 10.98 -13.87
N ASP A 417 -28.64 11.23 -14.05
CA ASP A 417 -29.57 10.27 -14.65
C ASP A 417 -29.17 9.79 -16.07
N ALA A 418 -28.30 10.52 -16.77
CA ALA A 418 -27.82 10.17 -18.10
C ALA A 418 -26.49 9.38 -18.10
N ASN A 419 -25.71 9.41 -17.00
CA ASN A 419 -24.40 8.76 -16.83
C ASN A 419 -23.45 8.89 -18.03
N TYR A 420 -23.50 10.00 -18.77
CA TYR A 420 -22.80 10.16 -20.04
C TYR A 420 -21.54 11.03 -19.89
N PRO A 421 -20.35 10.57 -20.32
CA PRO A 421 -19.20 11.45 -20.43
C PRO A 421 -19.47 12.47 -21.55
N GLN A 422 -19.17 13.72 -21.25
CA GLN A 422 -19.17 14.82 -22.21
C GLN A 422 -17.73 15.17 -22.58
N TYR A 423 -17.59 15.72 -23.79
CA TYR A 423 -16.29 16.11 -24.32
C TYR A 423 -16.30 17.60 -24.62
N VAL A 424 -15.31 18.34 -24.12
CA VAL A 424 -15.30 19.80 -24.21
C VAL A 424 -14.24 20.26 -25.20
N GLU A 425 -14.64 21.07 -26.18
CA GLU A 425 -13.75 21.80 -27.10
C GLU A 425 -14.21 23.27 -27.13
N CYS A 426 -13.31 24.23 -26.90
CA CYS A 426 -13.61 25.67 -26.93
C CYS A 426 -14.84 26.08 -26.08
N LYS A 427 -14.97 25.52 -24.87
CA LYS A 427 -16.09 25.73 -23.92
C LYS A 427 -17.46 25.21 -24.39
N LYS A 428 -17.51 24.38 -25.43
CA LYS A 428 -18.73 23.72 -25.89
C LYS A 428 -18.64 22.23 -25.59
N ASN A 429 -19.74 21.67 -25.07
CA ASN A 429 -19.85 20.24 -24.79
C ASN A 429 -20.36 19.52 -26.04
N TYR A 430 -19.75 18.39 -26.32
CA TYR A 430 -20.08 17.50 -27.42
C TYR A 430 -20.35 16.09 -26.88
N LYS A 431 -21.29 15.40 -27.52
CA LYS A 431 -21.50 13.96 -27.37
C LYS A 431 -20.58 13.19 -28.31
N PHE A 432 -20.37 11.91 -28.01
CA PHE A 432 -19.61 10.99 -28.85
C PHE A 432 -20.04 11.04 -30.33
N GLU A 433 -21.33 10.91 -30.61
CA GLU A 433 -21.88 10.92 -31.98
C GLU A 433 -21.77 12.27 -32.70
N GLU A 434 -21.54 13.37 -31.97
CA GLU A 434 -21.32 14.70 -32.57
C GLU A 434 -19.86 14.89 -32.98
N ILE A 435 -18.93 14.24 -32.27
CA ILE A 435 -17.50 14.24 -32.61
C ILE A 435 -17.24 13.28 -33.77
N VAL A 436 -17.85 12.10 -33.73
CA VAL A 436 -17.67 11.04 -34.71
C VAL A 436 -19.03 10.76 -35.37
N PRO A 437 -19.47 11.56 -36.36
CA PRO A 437 -20.80 11.42 -36.96
C PRO A 437 -20.94 10.21 -37.89
N ASN A 438 -19.83 9.70 -38.45
CA ASN A 438 -19.84 8.53 -39.31
C ASN A 438 -19.92 7.26 -38.46
N VAL A 439 -20.91 6.40 -38.75
CA VAL A 439 -21.21 5.18 -37.96
C VAL A 439 -20.08 4.15 -37.99
N LEU A 440 -19.38 4.00 -39.12
CA LEU A 440 -18.24 3.09 -39.20
C LEU A 440 -17.08 3.61 -38.35
N ASP A 441 -16.81 4.91 -38.38
CA ASP A 441 -15.75 5.53 -37.58
C ASP A 441 -16.09 5.50 -36.07
N GLN A 442 -17.38 5.58 -35.71
CA GLN A 442 -17.82 5.35 -34.33
C GLN A 442 -17.41 3.97 -33.83
N ILE A 443 -17.68 2.92 -34.63
CA ILE A 443 -17.32 1.54 -34.29
C ILE A 443 -15.80 1.38 -34.11
N LYS A 444 -15.01 1.96 -35.02
CA LYS A 444 -13.54 1.97 -34.90
C LYS A 444 -13.07 2.69 -33.63
N CYS A 445 -13.64 3.85 -33.32
CA CYS A 445 -13.32 4.61 -32.12
C CYS A 445 -13.62 3.80 -30.85
N LEU A 446 -14.80 3.18 -30.77
CA LEU A 446 -15.21 2.36 -29.64
C LEU A 446 -14.26 1.18 -29.40
N ASN A 447 -13.83 0.48 -30.45
CA ASN A 447 -12.87 -0.62 -30.32
C ASN A 447 -11.46 -0.17 -29.87
N LYS A 448 -11.08 1.10 -30.12
CA LYS A 448 -9.76 1.63 -29.79
C LYS A 448 -9.71 2.29 -28.41
N ALA A 449 -10.75 3.03 -28.02
CA ALA A 449 -10.72 4.01 -26.94
C ALA A 449 -10.25 3.47 -25.58
N ALA A 450 -10.71 2.30 -25.15
CA ALA A 450 -10.27 1.68 -23.91
C ALA A 450 -8.90 0.98 -24.04
N LEU A 451 -8.74 0.20 -25.12
CA LEU A 451 -7.57 -0.67 -25.33
C LEU A 451 -6.27 0.10 -25.58
N GLN A 452 -6.34 1.34 -26.07
CA GLN A 452 -5.16 2.18 -26.26
C GLN A 452 -4.45 2.59 -24.96
N TRP A 453 -5.14 2.50 -23.82
CA TRP A 453 -4.62 2.84 -22.49
C TRP A 453 -4.14 1.61 -21.71
N CYS A 454 -4.39 0.41 -22.23
CA CYS A 454 -4.09 -0.87 -21.58
C CYS A 454 -2.70 -1.39 -21.98
N VAL A 455 -2.13 -2.24 -21.15
CA VAL A 455 -0.80 -2.83 -21.36
C VAL A 455 -0.84 -3.84 -22.51
N GLY A 456 -0.03 -3.62 -23.55
CA GLY A 456 0.21 -4.58 -24.64
C GLY A 456 1.52 -5.36 -24.50
N GLY A 457 2.35 -5.04 -23.52
CA GLY A 457 3.59 -5.75 -23.24
C GLY A 457 4.45 -5.02 -22.22
N ALA A 458 5.36 -5.69 -21.53
CA ALA A 458 5.56 -7.14 -21.57
C ALA A 458 4.42 -7.92 -20.89
N PHE A 459 4.37 -9.24 -21.05
CA PHE A 459 3.37 -10.12 -20.42
C PHE A 459 4.03 -11.10 -19.45
N PHE A 460 4.22 -10.63 -18.21
CA PHE A 460 4.77 -11.41 -17.10
C PHE A 460 4.09 -11.11 -15.75
N PRO A 461 2.74 -11.22 -15.62
CA PRO A 461 1.78 -11.71 -16.60
C PRO A 461 1.14 -10.62 -17.47
N GLY A 462 1.29 -9.34 -17.12
CA GLY A 462 0.55 -8.19 -17.66
C GLY A 462 -0.44 -7.63 -16.64
N ILE A 463 -1.28 -6.65 -17.02
CA ILE A 463 -2.28 -6.05 -16.12
C ILE A 463 -3.72 -6.38 -16.52
N GLU A 464 -4.18 -5.95 -17.69
CA GLU A 464 -5.56 -6.22 -18.15
C GLU A 464 -5.72 -7.59 -18.82
N MET A 465 -4.71 -7.99 -19.59
CA MET A 465 -4.67 -9.22 -20.38
C MET A 465 -3.22 -9.72 -20.43
N THR A 466 -3.05 -11.02 -20.68
CA THR A 466 -1.73 -11.64 -20.83
C THR A 466 -1.36 -11.89 -22.29
N TYR A 467 -0.35 -12.74 -22.52
CA TYR A 467 0.12 -13.19 -23.82
C TYR A 467 -0.92 -13.89 -24.72
N LEU A 468 -2.15 -14.13 -24.24
CA LEU A 468 -3.28 -14.55 -25.07
C LEU A 468 -3.57 -13.55 -26.19
N SER A 469 -3.19 -12.29 -26.02
CA SER A 469 -3.27 -11.26 -27.06
C SER A 469 -2.34 -11.52 -28.26
N TYR A 470 -1.32 -12.38 -28.13
CA TYR A 470 -0.48 -12.86 -29.22
C TYR A 470 -1.05 -14.08 -29.95
N ASP A 471 -2.06 -14.76 -29.38
CA ASP A 471 -2.67 -15.93 -30.01
C ASP A 471 -3.85 -15.52 -30.89
N LYS A 472 -3.71 -15.72 -32.20
CA LYS A 472 -4.78 -15.48 -33.17
C LYS A 472 -6.06 -16.28 -32.87
N ASN A 473 -5.96 -17.43 -32.20
CA ASN A 473 -7.11 -18.27 -31.87
C ASN A 473 -7.95 -17.71 -30.73
N THR A 474 -7.41 -16.74 -29.97
CA THR A 474 -8.16 -15.97 -28.97
C THR A 474 -9.23 -15.10 -29.63
N PHE A 475 -9.03 -14.71 -30.89
CA PHE A 475 -9.89 -13.77 -31.61
C PHE A 475 -10.65 -14.44 -32.76
N GLU A 476 -11.81 -13.88 -33.10
CA GLU A 476 -12.54 -14.27 -34.31
C GLU A 476 -11.80 -13.78 -35.55
N GLU A 477 -11.66 -14.64 -36.55
CA GLU A 477 -10.91 -14.33 -37.78
C GLU A 477 -11.61 -13.25 -38.63
N LYS A 478 -12.95 -13.23 -38.60
CA LYS A 478 -13.74 -12.37 -39.49
C LYS A 478 -13.99 -10.97 -38.92
N TYR A 479 -13.86 -10.80 -37.61
CA TYR A 479 -14.34 -9.60 -36.91
C TYR A 479 -13.28 -9.09 -35.93
N ASP A 480 -12.86 -7.84 -36.13
CA ASP A 480 -11.78 -7.23 -35.37
C ASP A 480 -12.11 -7.14 -33.87
N PHE A 481 -11.13 -7.44 -33.02
CA PHE A 481 -11.18 -7.38 -31.55
C PHE A 481 -12.22 -8.29 -30.88
N ARG A 482 -12.97 -9.11 -31.64
CA ARG A 482 -13.93 -10.06 -31.09
C ARG A 482 -13.20 -11.26 -30.51
N ILE A 483 -13.56 -11.65 -29.29
CA ILE A 483 -13.09 -12.90 -28.68
C ILE A 483 -13.79 -14.09 -29.34
N ASN A 484 -13.03 -15.13 -29.64
CA ASN A 484 -13.54 -16.39 -30.17
C ASN A 484 -14.18 -17.20 -29.04
N ASP A 485 -15.50 -17.07 -28.89
CA ASP A 485 -16.27 -17.66 -27.78
C ASP A 485 -16.43 -19.20 -27.87
N LYS A 486 -15.90 -19.81 -28.93
CA LYS A 486 -15.75 -21.28 -29.03
C LYS A 486 -14.48 -21.78 -28.36
N ASN A 487 -13.45 -20.94 -28.32
CA ASN A 487 -12.14 -21.28 -27.74
C ASN A 487 -11.98 -20.70 -26.33
N ILE A 488 -12.59 -19.54 -26.07
CA ILE A 488 -12.45 -18.78 -24.83
C ILE A 488 -13.82 -18.69 -24.16
N GLY A 489 -13.91 -19.19 -22.93
CA GLY A 489 -15.07 -19.01 -22.07
C GLY A 489 -14.88 -17.87 -21.06
N PRO A 490 -15.95 -17.38 -20.43
CA PRO A 490 -15.85 -16.36 -19.37
C PRO A 490 -14.84 -16.75 -18.29
N GLY A 491 -13.95 -15.85 -17.92
CA GLY A 491 -12.91 -16.07 -16.92
C GLY A 491 -11.63 -16.71 -17.47
N ASP A 492 -11.57 -17.13 -18.73
CA ASP A 492 -10.36 -17.79 -19.27
C ASP A 492 -9.24 -16.78 -19.58
N ILE A 493 -9.59 -15.53 -19.90
CA ILE A 493 -8.59 -14.48 -20.16
C ILE A 493 -7.89 -14.08 -18.85
N ASN A 494 -8.66 -13.88 -17.78
CA ASN A 494 -8.15 -13.44 -16.50
C ASN A 494 -7.45 -14.56 -15.71
N ALA A 495 -7.65 -15.83 -16.08
CA ALA A 495 -7.19 -16.99 -15.34
C ALA A 495 -5.67 -17.05 -15.19
N PHE A 496 -4.94 -16.53 -16.18
CA PHE A 496 -3.48 -16.48 -16.21
C PHE A 496 -2.89 -15.36 -15.36
N MET A 497 -3.69 -14.35 -15.00
CA MET A 497 -3.21 -13.21 -14.23
C MET A 497 -2.86 -13.63 -12.79
N ALA A 498 -2.11 -12.80 -12.10
CA ALA A 498 -1.73 -13.01 -10.71
C ALA A 498 -2.93 -13.16 -9.77
N LEU A 499 -2.73 -13.99 -8.74
CA LEU A 499 -3.72 -14.26 -7.68
C LEU A 499 -3.06 -14.09 -6.30
N PRO A 500 -3.42 -13.04 -5.54
CA PRO A 500 -4.28 -11.92 -5.95
C PRO A 500 -3.55 -10.95 -6.90
N TRP A 501 -4.29 -10.14 -7.66
CA TRP A 501 -3.70 -9.14 -8.57
C TRP A 501 -2.80 -8.12 -7.86
N GLN A 502 -3.08 -7.81 -6.59
CA GLN A 502 -2.31 -6.84 -5.80
C GLN A 502 -0.84 -7.23 -5.61
N ALA A 503 -0.53 -8.53 -5.56
CA ALA A 503 0.84 -9.01 -5.41
C ALA A 503 1.69 -8.60 -6.61
N ASP A 504 1.21 -8.90 -7.81
CA ASP A 504 1.82 -8.46 -9.07
C ASP A 504 1.88 -6.93 -9.18
N PHE A 505 0.82 -6.25 -8.78
CA PHE A 505 0.77 -4.79 -8.81
C PHE A 505 1.81 -4.12 -7.92
N TYR A 506 2.22 -4.76 -6.82
CA TYR A 506 3.35 -4.29 -6.01
C TYR A 506 4.70 -4.61 -6.65
N GLU A 507 4.88 -5.85 -7.09
CA GLU A 507 6.14 -6.38 -7.62
C GLU A 507 6.55 -5.77 -8.96
N CYS A 508 5.62 -5.19 -9.69
CA CYS A 508 5.89 -4.45 -10.92
C CYS A 508 6.48 -3.06 -10.66
N ASN A 509 7.45 -2.96 -9.75
CA ASN A 509 8.08 -1.74 -9.26
C ASN A 509 9.50 -1.47 -9.81
N THR A 510 9.97 -2.34 -10.70
CA THR A 510 11.29 -2.30 -11.33
C THR A 510 11.19 -2.10 -12.84
N HIS A 511 10.48 -1.06 -13.31
CA HIS A 511 10.41 -0.75 -14.75
C HIS A 511 9.64 -1.82 -15.55
N TRP A 512 8.40 -2.12 -15.12
CA TRP A 512 7.49 -3.03 -15.83
C TRP A 512 6.40 -2.26 -16.57
N TRP A 513 5.42 -1.71 -15.85
CA TRP A 513 4.30 -0.96 -16.42
C TRP A 513 4.02 0.38 -15.71
N PRO A 514 4.97 1.34 -15.69
CA PRO A 514 4.82 2.62 -14.96
C PRO A 514 3.61 3.46 -15.37
N ALA A 515 3.19 3.35 -16.64
CA ALA A 515 2.00 4.02 -17.17
C ALA A 515 0.68 3.46 -16.63
N GLN A 516 0.70 2.29 -16.00
CA GLN A 516 -0.46 1.64 -15.40
C GLN A 516 -0.43 1.74 -13.88
N ARG A 517 0.76 1.50 -13.31
CA ARG A 517 1.14 1.57 -11.91
C ARG A 517 2.47 2.32 -11.80
N PRO A 518 2.52 3.57 -11.33
CA PRO A 518 3.75 4.34 -11.28
C PRO A 518 4.78 3.78 -10.29
N ASP A 519 6.06 3.88 -10.62
CA ASP A 519 7.16 3.52 -9.70
C ASP A 519 7.51 4.69 -8.77
N ILE A 520 7.60 5.88 -9.36
CA ILE A 520 7.92 7.13 -8.66
C ILE A 520 7.05 8.26 -9.19
N THR A 521 6.75 9.23 -8.34
CA THR A 521 5.80 10.32 -8.62
C THR A 521 6.29 11.65 -8.06
N ILE A 522 5.68 12.74 -8.53
CA ILE A 522 5.87 14.08 -7.95
C ILE A 522 4.61 14.38 -7.13
N PRO A 523 4.65 14.40 -5.79
CA PRO A 523 3.51 14.79 -4.98
C PRO A 523 3.04 16.21 -5.32
N TYR A 524 1.74 16.40 -5.41
CA TYR A 524 1.17 17.72 -5.64
C TYR A 524 1.22 18.57 -4.37
N SER A 525 1.70 19.81 -4.50
CA SER A 525 1.39 20.93 -3.60
C SER A 525 1.41 22.21 -4.42
N ASP A 526 0.78 23.29 -3.93
CA ASP A 526 0.80 24.57 -4.64
C ASP A 526 2.22 25.16 -4.72
N GLU A 527 3.05 24.93 -3.70
CA GLU A 527 4.48 25.27 -3.71
C GLU A 527 5.23 24.44 -4.75
N ARG A 528 5.02 23.11 -4.75
CA ARG A 528 5.68 22.21 -5.70
C ARG A 528 5.32 22.54 -7.13
N LYS A 529 4.07 22.91 -7.39
CA LYS A 529 3.62 23.39 -8.71
C LYS A 529 4.38 24.65 -9.11
N LYS A 530 4.47 25.66 -8.23
CA LYS A 530 5.23 26.91 -8.48
C LYS A 530 6.72 26.66 -8.70
N ASP A 531 7.32 25.72 -7.98
CA ASP A 531 8.72 25.33 -8.18
C ASP A 531 8.95 24.68 -9.54
N VAL A 532 8.04 23.79 -9.96
CA VAL A 532 8.06 23.20 -11.31
C VAL A 532 7.87 24.27 -12.39
N GLU A 533 6.99 25.25 -12.18
CA GLU A 533 6.80 26.38 -13.10
C GLU A 533 8.08 27.23 -13.24
N LYS A 534 8.75 27.50 -12.12
CA LYS A 534 9.89 28.42 -12.07
C LYS A 534 11.21 27.78 -12.50
N TYR A 535 11.45 26.54 -12.08
CA TYR A 535 12.74 25.87 -12.22
C TYR A 535 12.69 24.63 -13.12
N GLY A 536 11.50 24.21 -13.54
CA GLY A 536 11.28 22.92 -14.16
C GLY A 536 11.23 21.78 -13.13
N VAL A 537 10.97 20.57 -13.62
CA VAL A 537 11.02 19.35 -12.79
C VAL A 537 12.47 19.08 -12.38
N SER A 538 12.70 18.65 -11.13
CA SER A 538 14.00 18.23 -10.63
C SER A 538 13.95 16.79 -10.08
N LEU A 539 15.10 16.10 -10.06
CA LEU A 539 15.19 14.68 -9.68
C LEU A 539 14.86 14.42 -8.20
N ASP A 540 15.10 15.40 -7.34
CA ASP A 540 14.77 15.40 -5.91
C ASP A 540 13.27 15.56 -5.64
N TYR A 541 12.48 15.94 -6.65
CA TYR A 541 11.02 16.06 -6.49
C TYR A 541 10.31 14.70 -6.51
N PHE A 542 10.97 13.65 -7.00
CA PHE A 542 10.38 12.33 -7.16
C PHE A 542 10.44 11.52 -5.87
N GLU A 543 9.28 11.07 -5.41
CA GLU A 543 9.11 10.13 -4.30
C GLU A 543 8.67 8.75 -4.82
N ASP A 544 8.93 7.68 -4.07
CA ASP A 544 8.38 6.35 -4.37
C ASP A 544 6.84 6.39 -4.26
N TRP A 545 6.15 5.86 -5.26
CA TRP A 545 4.69 5.82 -5.27
C TRP A 545 4.14 4.90 -4.17
N THR A 546 4.82 3.79 -3.90
CA THR A 546 4.50 2.81 -2.85
C THR A 546 5.10 3.15 -1.49
N ARG A 547 5.66 4.36 -1.31
CA ARG A 547 6.13 4.83 -0.01
C ARG A 547 5.08 4.59 1.08
N GLY A 548 5.51 4.08 2.23
CA GLY A 548 4.64 3.66 3.34
C GLY A 548 4.30 2.18 3.35
N PHE A 549 4.74 1.45 2.35
CA PHE A 549 4.69 0.00 2.35
C PHE A 549 5.96 -0.55 3.00
N ARG A 550 5.84 -1.75 3.56
CA ARG A 550 6.99 -2.52 4.04
C ARG A 550 7.89 -2.87 2.85
N THR A 551 9.19 -2.63 3.00
CA THR A 551 10.21 -2.85 1.96
C THR A 551 11.29 -3.84 2.39
N ASP A 552 11.25 -4.29 3.65
CA ASP A 552 12.10 -5.31 4.24
C ASP A 552 11.65 -6.71 3.82
N GLU A 553 11.84 -7.04 2.54
CA GLU A 553 11.41 -8.32 2.03
C GLU A 553 12.30 -9.48 2.55
N PRO A 554 11.73 -10.50 3.20
CA PRO A 554 12.47 -11.67 3.63
C PRO A 554 12.97 -12.51 2.43
N ASN A 555 13.89 -13.45 2.69
CA ASN A 555 14.46 -14.33 1.66
C ASN A 555 13.39 -15.18 0.94
N ARG A 556 13.75 -15.72 -0.23
CA ARG A 556 12.85 -16.49 -1.13
C ARG A 556 12.06 -17.59 -0.41
N GLY A 557 10.72 -17.58 -0.57
CA GLY A 557 9.78 -18.56 0.00
C GLY A 557 9.00 -18.07 1.21
N MET A 558 9.21 -16.81 1.60
CA MET A 558 8.65 -16.17 2.78
C MET A 558 7.60 -15.12 2.39
N PRO A 559 6.81 -14.62 3.36
CA PRO A 559 5.76 -13.64 3.08
C PRO A 559 6.34 -12.40 2.41
N LYS A 560 5.78 -12.01 1.27
CA LYS A 560 6.11 -10.76 0.60
C LYS A 560 5.31 -9.64 1.25
N TRP A 561 5.97 -8.80 2.04
CA TRP A 561 5.29 -7.85 2.92
C TRP A 561 4.71 -6.68 2.16
N GLY A 562 5.37 -6.21 1.11
CA GLY A 562 4.85 -5.23 0.20
C GLY A 562 3.66 -5.73 -0.61
N ASP A 563 3.68 -7.00 -1.06
CA ASP A 563 2.52 -7.64 -1.71
C ASP A 563 1.32 -7.70 -0.75
N MET A 564 1.59 -8.08 0.49
CA MET A 564 0.59 -8.13 1.55
C MET A 564 0.06 -6.73 1.87
N ASP A 565 0.91 -5.72 1.87
CA ASP A 565 0.54 -4.33 2.05
C ASP A 565 -0.33 -3.86 0.89
N MET A 566 0.01 -4.17 -0.35
CA MET A 566 -0.83 -3.84 -1.50
C MET A 566 -2.20 -4.52 -1.40
N ALA A 567 -2.25 -5.81 -1.07
CA ALA A 567 -3.51 -6.53 -0.87
C ALA A 567 -4.38 -5.90 0.22
N ASN A 568 -3.77 -5.34 1.27
CA ASN A 568 -4.48 -4.77 2.41
C ASN A 568 -4.69 -3.25 2.35
N LYS A 569 -3.90 -2.49 1.59
CA LYS A 569 -3.82 -1.02 1.64
C LYS A 569 -4.09 -0.33 0.31
N TRP A 570 -4.22 -1.04 -0.81
CA TRP A 570 -4.49 -0.40 -2.11
C TRP A 570 -5.77 0.49 -2.08
N ASP A 571 -6.73 0.13 -1.23
CA ASP A 571 -8.03 0.79 -1.07
C ASP A 571 -8.54 1.00 0.37
N ARG A 572 -7.95 0.36 1.39
CA ARG A 572 -8.57 0.26 2.73
C ARG A 572 -8.29 1.45 3.64
N GLN A 573 -9.38 2.00 4.19
CA GLN A 573 -9.44 2.95 5.30
C GLN A 573 -8.84 2.44 6.64
N VAL A 574 -8.53 1.14 6.78
CA VAL A 574 -8.14 0.56 8.08
C VAL A 574 -6.71 0.97 8.49
N ARG A 575 -5.91 1.53 7.60
CA ARG A 575 -4.56 2.02 7.93
C ARG A 575 -4.16 3.29 7.20
N ASN A 576 -5.07 4.13 6.73
CA ASN A 576 -4.81 5.49 6.20
C ASN A 576 -3.64 5.71 5.18
N VAL A 577 -2.96 4.68 4.62
CA VAL A 577 -2.12 4.85 3.40
C VAL A 577 -3.06 4.66 2.22
N LEU A 578 -3.28 5.71 1.45
CA LEU A 578 -3.99 5.61 0.19
C LEU A 578 -3.07 6.06 -0.94
N LEU A 579 -2.79 5.16 -1.87
CA LEU A 579 -1.99 5.45 -3.06
C LEU A 579 -2.63 6.57 -3.89
N GLY A 580 -1.83 7.53 -4.37
CA GLY A 580 -2.33 8.67 -5.14
C GLY A 580 -2.50 8.37 -6.64
N PHE A 581 -3.35 9.14 -7.30
CA PHE A 581 -3.53 9.13 -8.76
C PHE A 581 -2.66 10.18 -9.43
N ILE A 582 -2.17 9.90 -10.63
CA ILE A 582 -1.23 10.73 -11.36
C ILE A 582 -2.02 11.46 -12.44
N VAL A 583 -2.19 12.76 -12.24
CA VAL A 583 -3.05 13.60 -13.08
C VAL A 583 -2.27 14.75 -13.69
N GLU A 584 -2.68 15.14 -14.90
CA GLU A 584 -2.12 16.31 -15.58
C GLU A 584 -2.64 17.59 -14.92
N LYS A 585 -1.75 18.53 -14.61
CA LYS A 585 -2.06 19.88 -14.13
C LYS A 585 -1.47 20.91 -15.09
N GLN A 586 -2.21 22.00 -15.30
CA GLN A 586 -1.79 23.13 -16.11
C GLN A 586 -0.76 23.97 -15.36
N LEU A 587 0.35 24.30 -16.02
CA LEU A 587 1.39 25.23 -15.53
C LEU A 587 1.22 26.61 -16.19
N GLU A 588 2.02 27.61 -15.80
CA GLU A 588 2.07 28.90 -16.50
C GLU A 588 2.27 28.73 -18.02
N GLY A 589 1.46 29.43 -18.81
CA GLY A 589 1.46 29.36 -20.28
C GLY A 589 0.75 28.11 -20.82
N GLU A 590 1.34 27.46 -21.83
CA GLU A 590 0.81 26.26 -22.49
C GLU A 590 1.43 24.95 -21.93
N ASN A 591 2.26 25.06 -20.88
CA ASN A 591 2.96 23.93 -20.28
C ASN A 591 2.05 23.14 -19.33
N LYS A 592 2.32 21.84 -19.21
CA LYS A 592 1.59 20.92 -18.34
C LYS A 592 2.56 19.94 -17.69
N ALA A 593 2.23 19.46 -16.49
CA ALA A 593 3.00 18.42 -15.81
C ALA A 593 2.09 17.45 -15.04
N PHE A 594 2.59 16.24 -14.82
CA PHE A 594 1.87 15.21 -14.06
C PHE A 594 2.26 15.26 -12.58
N PHE A 595 1.26 15.23 -11.71
CA PHE A 595 1.43 15.21 -10.25
C PHE A 595 0.61 14.08 -9.62
N GLU A 596 1.11 13.52 -8.53
CA GLU A 596 0.35 12.63 -7.65
C GLU A 596 -0.61 13.46 -6.78
N VAL A 597 -1.89 13.15 -6.88
CA VAL A 597 -3.00 13.76 -6.13
C VAL A 597 -3.81 12.69 -5.41
N GLU A 598 -4.74 13.13 -4.55
CA GLU A 598 -5.67 12.25 -3.83
C GLU A 598 -4.94 11.17 -3.00
N ARG A 599 -3.68 11.41 -2.62
CA ARG A 599 -2.94 10.55 -1.73
C ARG A 599 -3.28 10.93 -0.29
N ASN A 600 -3.53 9.94 0.56
CA ASN A 600 -3.50 10.15 2.01
C ASN A 600 -2.26 9.45 2.53
N ASP A 601 -1.31 10.25 3.00
CA ASP A 601 -0.19 9.75 3.77
C ASP A 601 -0.64 9.66 5.24
N ILE A 602 -0.62 8.46 5.85
CA ILE A 602 -0.92 8.30 7.30
C ILE A 602 -0.12 9.30 8.14
N PHE A 603 1.11 9.61 7.69
CA PHE A 603 2.14 10.25 8.50
C PHE A 603 2.50 11.66 8.03
N LYS A 604 2.03 12.11 6.86
CA LYS A 604 1.93 13.53 6.53
C LYS A 604 0.49 13.94 6.80
N VAL A 605 0.16 14.25 8.06
CA VAL A 605 -0.91 15.22 8.28
C VAL A 605 -0.44 16.49 7.57
N GLU A 606 -0.95 16.76 6.37
CA GLU A 606 -0.59 17.96 5.61
C GLU A 606 -0.98 19.20 6.42
N MET A 607 -0.02 19.73 7.17
CA MET A 607 -0.13 21.03 7.83
C MET A 607 0.15 22.19 6.87
N ASN A 608 0.51 21.90 5.61
CA ASN A 608 0.92 22.88 4.60
C ASN A 608 -0.27 23.39 3.79
N THR A 609 -1.11 24.20 4.44
CA THR A 609 -1.83 25.35 3.85
C THR A 609 -2.41 26.12 5.04
N VAL A 610 -1.77 27.23 5.39
CA VAL A 610 -2.22 28.14 6.44
C VAL A 610 -2.82 29.34 5.73
N ASP A 611 -4.14 29.34 5.54
CA ASP A 611 -4.88 30.57 5.36
C ASP A 611 -5.69 30.79 6.64
N GLU A 612 -5.51 31.94 7.29
CA GLU A 612 -5.94 32.23 8.67
C GLU A 612 -7.48 32.29 8.86
N LYS A 613 -8.27 31.80 7.90
CA LYS A 613 -9.73 32.02 7.83
C LYS A 613 -10.63 30.78 7.88
N GLU A 614 -10.12 29.55 7.93
CA GLU A 614 -11.00 28.36 8.02
C GLU A 614 -10.67 27.38 9.17
N ASN A 615 -11.71 26.68 9.62
CA ASN A 615 -11.74 25.69 10.71
C ASN A 615 -10.82 24.46 10.45
N LYS A 616 -9.50 24.63 10.53
CA LYS A 616 -8.48 23.65 10.10
C LYS A 616 -8.45 22.32 10.85
N PHE A 617 -8.68 22.30 12.17
CA PHE A 617 -8.69 21.05 12.96
C PHE A 617 -9.99 20.88 13.73
N ASN A 618 -10.40 19.62 13.89
CA ASN A 618 -11.56 19.18 14.65
C ASN A 618 -11.18 18.07 15.66
N LEU A 619 -12.15 17.65 16.49
CA LEU A 619 -11.90 16.64 17.54
C LEU A 619 -11.58 15.25 16.99
N ASP A 620 -12.06 14.92 15.79
CA ASP A 620 -11.77 13.64 15.14
C ASP A 620 -10.32 13.61 14.64
N ASP A 621 -9.78 14.71 14.10
CA ASP A 621 -8.35 14.80 13.73
C ASP A 621 -7.45 14.56 14.95
N LEU A 622 -7.77 15.19 16.08
CA LEU A 622 -7.05 15.00 17.33
C LEU A 622 -7.16 13.54 17.84
N HIS A 623 -8.34 12.95 17.72
CA HIS A 623 -8.57 11.57 18.12
C HIS A 623 -7.77 10.58 17.26
N GLU A 624 -7.69 10.79 15.95
CA GLU A 624 -6.88 9.96 15.06
C GLU A 624 -5.38 10.06 15.39
N MET A 625 -4.86 11.27 15.64
CA MET A 625 -3.46 11.40 16.06
C MET A 625 -3.18 10.71 17.41
N LEU A 626 -4.11 10.80 18.36
CA LEU A 626 -3.98 10.11 19.65
C LEU A 626 -4.09 8.58 19.50
N LYS A 627 -4.86 8.06 18.54
CA LYS A 627 -4.86 6.63 18.22
C LYS A 627 -3.50 6.18 17.67
N ILE A 628 -2.90 6.97 16.77
CA ILE A 628 -1.56 6.69 16.26
C ILE A 628 -0.55 6.66 17.41
N ALA A 629 -0.60 7.65 18.31
CA ALA A 629 0.23 7.65 19.52
C ALA A 629 0.03 6.39 20.36
N MET A 630 -1.21 5.97 20.63
CA MET A 630 -1.45 4.69 21.34
C MET A 630 -0.83 3.49 20.60
N MET A 631 -0.89 3.46 19.27
CA MET A 631 -0.32 2.38 18.48
C MET A 631 1.20 2.36 18.54
N VAL A 632 1.87 3.52 18.62
CA VAL A 632 3.32 3.62 18.84
C VAL A 632 3.68 2.92 20.15
N GLU A 633 3.11 3.36 21.28
CA GLU A 633 3.39 2.83 22.61
C GLU A 633 3.07 1.32 22.72
N ILE A 634 1.98 0.85 22.09
CA ILE A 634 1.62 -0.57 22.08
C ILE A 634 2.58 -1.41 21.22
N SER A 635 3.24 -0.81 20.22
CA SER A 635 4.15 -1.52 19.30
C SER A 635 5.57 -1.68 19.86
N THR A 636 5.98 -0.86 20.81
CA THR A 636 7.31 -0.90 21.45
C THR A 636 7.34 -1.89 22.63
N ILE A 637 6.28 -1.91 23.47
CA ILE A 637 6.20 -2.75 24.68
C ILE A 637 6.49 -4.25 24.41
N PRO A 638 5.87 -4.93 23.43
CA PRO A 638 6.13 -6.34 23.17
C PRO A 638 7.57 -6.64 22.75
N ALA A 639 8.18 -5.77 21.94
CA ALA A 639 9.57 -5.93 21.51
C ALA A 639 10.54 -5.84 22.70
N TYR A 640 10.34 -4.86 23.58
CA TYR A 640 11.15 -4.69 24.79
C TYR A 640 10.97 -5.87 25.75
N LEU A 641 9.74 -6.32 25.97
CA LEU A 641 9.47 -7.49 26.82
C LEU A 641 10.00 -8.79 26.21
N TYR A 642 9.96 -8.96 24.90
CA TYR A 642 10.51 -10.13 24.23
C TYR A 642 12.04 -10.21 24.41
N ALA A 643 12.73 -9.10 24.16
CA ALA A 643 14.16 -8.95 24.42
C ALA A 643 14.49 -9.24 25.89
N LEU A 644 13.70 -8.68 26.84
CA LEU A 644 13.83 -8.96 28.28
C LEU A 644 13.75 -10.45 28.61
N TYR A 645 12.79 -11.19 28.02
CA TYR A 645 12.60 -12.62 28.27
C TYR A 645 13.71 -13.49 27.68
N SER A 646 14.43 -12.99 26.67
CA SER A 646 15.55 -13.69 26.06
C SER A 646 16.83 -13.70 26.92
N ILE A 647 16.95 -12.82 27.92
CA ILE A 647 18.16 -12.71 28.76
C ILE A 647 18.12 -13.75 29.89
N LYS A 648 19.20 -14.52 30.05
CA LYS A 648 19.33 -15.50 31.14
C LYS A 648 19.53 -14.80 32.49
N PRO A 649 18.73 -15.12 33.52
CA PRO A 649 18.90 -14.53 34.85
C PRO A 649 20.14 -15.09 35.56
N GLY A 650 20.67 -14.34 36.54
CA GLY A 650 21.78 -14.78 37.40
C GLY A 650 23.17 -14.45 36.85
N THR A 651 23.26 -13.51 35.90
CA THR A 651 24.51 -12.94 35.40
C THR A 651 24.55 -11.46 35.76
N GLU A 652 25.73 -10.92 36.09
CA GLU A 652 25.88 -9.54 36.63
C GLU A 652 25.31 -8.50 35.66
N ILE A 653 25.82 -8.48 34.42
CA ILE A 653 25.38 -7.54 33.38
C ILE A 653 23.98 -7.93 32.86
N GLY A 654 23.68 -9.22 32.72
CA GLY A 654 22.36 -9.66 32.27
C GLY A 654 21.22 -9.25 33.20
N ASP A 655 21.39 -9.31 34.53
CA ASP A 655 20.36 -8.87 35.47
C ASP A 655 20.19 -7.35 35.51
N GLU A 656 21.27 -6.60 35.28
CA GLU A 656 21.25 -5.14 35.13
C GLU A 656 20.49 -4.71 33.87
N VAL A 657 20.86 -5.23 32.70
CA VAL A 657 20.15 -4.95 31.43
C VAL A 657 18.67 -5.34 31.53
N ARG A 658 18.35 -6.45 32.20
CA ARG A 658 16.94 -6.84 32.46
C ARG A 658 16.19 -5.86 33.36
N ALA A 659 16.86 -5.22 34.31
CA ALA A 659 16.22 -4.21 35.14
C ALA A 659 15.91 -2.96 34.31
N GLN A 660 16.84 -2.53 33.46
CA GLN A 660 16.71 -1.37 32.58
C GLN A 660 15.62 -1.54 31.52
N ILE A 661 15.64 -2.64 30.75
CA ILE A 661 14.59 -2.90 29.74
C ILE A 661 13.20 -2.98 30.38
N ARG A 662 13.10 -3.56 31.59
CA ARG A 662 11.83 -3.60 32.33
C ARG A 662 11.37 -2.22 32.78
N HIS A 663 12.30 -1.34 33.14
CA HIS A 663 12.00 0.02 33.53
C HIS A 663 11.38 0.79 32.35
N VAL A 664 12.06 0.78 31.19
CA VAL A 664 11.56 1.39 29.95
C VAL A 664 10.19 0.82 29.56
N ALA A 665 10.02 -0.51 29.54
CA ALA A 665 8.72 -1.12 29.22
C ALA A 665 7.59 -0.72 30.19
N ALA A 666 7.91 -0.35 31.45
CA ALA A 666 6.93 0.16 32.40
C ALA A 666 6.60 1.64 32.16
N GLU A 667 7.55 2.42 31.64
CA GLU A 667 7.36 3.81 31.22
C GLU A 667 6.51 3.90 29.95
N GLU A 668 6.74 3.05 28.95
CA GLU A 668 5.88 2.92 27.76
C GLU A 668 4.43 2.57 28.14
N MET A 669 4.22 1.73 29.18
CA MET A 669 2.88 1.46 29.71
C MET A 669 2.24 2.68 30.39
N LEU A 670 3.05 3.53 31.04
CA LEU A 670 2.60 4.81 31.57
C LEU A 670 2.23 5.76 30.42
N HIS A 671 3.06 5.84 29.37
CA HIS A 671 2.81 6.66 28.18
C HIS A 671 1.51 6.26 27.50
N LEU A 672 1.32 4.97 27.23
CA LEU A 672 0.06 4.42 26.73
C LEU A 672 -1.15 4.82 27.59
N SER A 673 -1.00 4.78 28.91
CA SER A 673 -2.05 5.15 29.86
C SER A 673 -2.33 6.66 29.85
N LEU A 674 -1.30 7.50 29.66
CA LEU A 674 -1.44 8.95 29.49
C LEU A 674 -2.16 9.28 28.17
N VAL A 675 -1.84 8.60 27.07
CA VAL A 675 -2.55 8.76 25.79
C VAL A 675 -4.02 8.35 25.92
N ALA A 676 -4.32 7.26 26.63
CA ALA A 676 -5.69 6.85 26.90
C ALA A 676 -6.49 7.90 27.71
N ASN A 677 -5.83 8.57 28.68
CA ASN A 677 -6.41 9.71 29.38
C ASN A 677 -6.64 10.91 28.46
N LEU A 678 -5.71 11.22 27.53
CA LEU A 678 -5.90 12.27 26.52
C LEU A 678 -7.10 12.00 25.60
N ILE A 679 -7.30 10.75 25.17
CA ILE A 679 -8.47 10.36 24.37
C ILE A 679 -9.77 10.51 25.16
N THR A 680 -9.75 10.08 26.42
CA THR A 680 -10.93 10.19 27.28
C THR A 680 -11.26 11.64 27.60
N ALA A 681 -10.25 12.48 27.81
CA ALA A 681 -10.40 13.90 28.06
C ALA A 681 -11.19 14.60 26.95
N ILE A 682 -11.00 14.22 25.68
CA ILE A 682 -11.74 14.81 24.56
C ILE A 682 -13.14 14.19 24.35
N GLY A 683 -13.62 13.38 25.29
CA GLY A 683 -14.94 12.72 25.23
C GLY A 683 -15.00 11.53 24.27
N ARG A 684 -13.85 10.93 23.95
CA ARG A 684 -13.72 9.71 23.13
C ARG A 684 -13.34 8.52 24.03
N GLN A 685 -13.30 7.32 23.47
CA GLN A 685 -13.02 6.09 24.22
C GLN A 685 -11.80 5.38 23.65
N PRO A 686 -10.76 5.09 24.46
CA PRO A 686 -9.60 4.34 23.98
C PRO A 686 -10.00 2.90 23.66
N LYS A 687 -9.43 2.37 22.57
CA LYS A 687 -9.63 1.00 22.11
C LYS A 687 -8.29 0.29 22.19
N PHE A 688 -8.23 -0.82 22.92
CA PHE A 688 -7.00 -1.60 23.10
C PHE A 688 -7.14 -2.98 22.46
N TYR A 689 -8.31 -3.61 22.61
CA TYR A 689 -8.56 -4.94 22.07
C TYR A 689 -9.24 -4.85 20.70
N SER A 690 -8.45 -5.02 19.64
CA SER A 690 -8.91 -5.32 18.29
C SER A 690 -7.74 -5.74 17.42
N GLN A 691 -8.03 -6.40 16.30
CA GLN A 691 -7.02 -6.76 15.30
C GLN A 691 -6.29 -5.53 14.70
N GLU A 692 -6.91 -4.35 14.78
CA GLU A 692 -6.32 -3.07 14.34
C GLU A 692 -5.25 -2.56 15.31
N MET A 693 -5.53 -2.61 16.62
CA MET A 693 -4.68 -2.04 17.67
C MET A 693 -3.58 -2.98 18.15
N ILE A 694 -3.80 -4.30 18.10
CA ILE A 694 -2.80 -5.28 18.53
C ILE A 694 -1.80 -5.49 17.38
N PRO A 695 -0.51 -5.15 17.57
CA PRO A 695 0.50 -5.22 16.52
C PRO A 695 0.80 -6.69 16.15
N PHE A 696 1.22 -6.88 14.90
CA PHE A 696 1.87 -8.10 14.45
C PHE A 696 3.35 -7.83 14.27
N TYR A 697 4.22 -8.82 14.41
CA TYR A 697 5.65 -8.64 14.20
C TYR A 697 6.19 -9.56 13.09
N PRO A 698 7.12 -9.09 12.26
CA PRO A 698 7.69 -7.73 12.27
C PRO A 698 6.68 -6.64 11.84
N ASN A 699 6.79 -5.44 12.45
CA ASN A 699 5.89 -4.30 12.20
C ASN A 699 6.70 -3.03 11.89
N PRO A 700 6.35 -2.22 10.87
CA PRO A 700 6.81 -0.83 10.84
C PRO A 700 6.26 -0.08 12.06
N LEU A 701 7.11 0.69 12.73
CA LEU A 701 6.63 1.55 13.81
C LEU A 701 5.66 2.61 13.22
N PRO A 702 4.48 2.82 13.82
CA PRO A 702 3.61 3.91 13.41
C PRO A 702 4.34 5.28 13.52
N HIS A 703 4.00 6.24 12.66
CA HIS A 703 4.48 7.64 12.67
C HIS A 703 5.90 7.93 12.14
N ILE A 704 6.88 7.03 12.27
CA ILE A 704 8.24 7.27 11.71
C ILE A 704 8.24 7.10 10.18
N LYS A 705 9.03 7.92 9.46
CA LYS A 705 9.30 7.87 8.00
C LYS A 705 9.13 6.45 7.43
N GLN A 706 7.98 6.25 6.82
CA GLN A 706 7.51 5.12 6.03
C GLN A 706 8.57 4.06 5.67
N GLY A 707 8.56 2.91 6.37
CA GLY A 707 9.36 1.72 6.04
C GLY A 707 10.83 1.76 6.47
N SER A 708 11.28 2.82 7.14
CA SER A 708 12.68 2.99 7.52
C SER A 708 13.08 2.22 8.78
N LEU A 709 12.12 1.92 9.68
CA LEU A 709 12.36 1.25 10.95
C LEU A 709 11.32 0.16 11.21
N ILE A 710 11.79 -1.09 11.15
CA ILE A 710 10.99 -2.29 11.36
C ILE A 710 11.30 -2.84 12.75
N ILE A 711 10.24 -3.09 13.53
CA ILE A 711 10.32 -3.66 14.86
C ILE A 711 10.17 -5.17 14.74
N HIS A 712 11.17 -5.90 15.24
CA HIS A 712 11.18 -7.34 15.34
C HIS A 712 11.02 -7.79 16.81
N LEU A 713 10.39 -8.94 17.03
CA LEU A 713 10.53 -9.69 18.27
C LEU A 713 11.82 -10.51 18.21
N SER A 714 12.92 -9.95 18.70
CA SER A 714 14.23 -10.61 18.70
C SER A 714 14.88 -10.61 20.08
N LYS A 715 15.83 -11.54 20.28
CA LYS A 715 16.67 -11.60 21.47
C LYS A 715 17.44 -10.28 21.67
N ALA A 716 17.77 -9.95 22.92
CA ALA A 716 18.46 -8.73 23.32
C ALA A 716 19.95 -8.70 22.89
N ASN A 717 20.23 -8.86 21.61
CA ASN A 717 21.57 -8.75 21.06
C ASN A 717 21.87 -7.29 20.66
N LYS A 718 23.10 -7.05 20.21
CA LYS A 718 23.58 -5.74 19.75
C LYS A 718 22.64 -5.08 18.73
N ILE A 719 22.25 -5.82 17.69
CA ILE A 719 21.40 -5.31 16.60
C ILE A 719 20.02 -4.91 17.15
N THR A 720 19.44 -5.72 18.02
CA THR A 720 18.14 -5.43 18.63
C THR A 720 18.18 -4.17 19.49
N LEU A 721 19.23 -3.98 20.30
CA LEU A 721 19.38 -2.76 21.10
C LEU A 721 19.66 -1.53 20.24
N GLU A 722 20.42 -1.65 19.14
CA GLU A 722 20.58 -0.58 18.16
C GLU A 722 19.23 -0.17 17.54
N THR A 723 18.36 -1.15 17.24
CA THR A 723 16.98 -0.86 16.81
C THR A 723 16.21 -0.09 17.87
N PHE A 724 16.30 -0.47 19.16
CA PHE A 724 15.63 0.26 20.24
C PHE A 724 16.16 1.69 20.39
N ILE A 725 17.48 1.90 20.27
CA ILE A 725 18.08 3.23 20.25
C ILE A 725 17.54 4.06 19.08
N ASN A 726 17.36 3.46 17.90
CA ASN A 726 16.80 4.14 16.74
C ASN A 726 15.31 4.46 16.87
N ILE A 727 14.55 3.68 17.64
CA ILE A 727 13.14 3.98 17.98
C ILE A 727 13.07 5.26 18.81
N GLU A 728 13.92 5.36 19.84
CA GLU A 728 13.86 6.44 20.85
C GLU A 728 14.73 7.66 20.50
N LYS A 729 15.32 7.68 19.29
CA LYS A 729 16.29 8.70 18.90
C LYS A 729 15.61 10.06 18.68
N PRO A 730 16.10 11.16 19.28
CA PRO A 730 15.58 12.50 19.02
C PRO A 730 15.94 13.01 17.61
N ASP A 731 15.16 13.95 17.09
CA ASP A 731 15.42 14.62 15.80
C ASP A 731 16.76 15.41 15.81
N PRO A 732 17.68 15.17 14.85
CA PRO A 732 18.96 15.87 14.76
C PRO A 732 18.90 17.40 14.57
N ASP A 733 17.84 17.97 13.97
CA ASP A 733 17.72 19.44 13.79
C ASP A 733 17.43 20.17 15.11
N GLN A 734 16.96 19.45 16.14
CA GLN A 734 16.74 19.98 17.49
C GLN A 734 18.04 20.25 18.26
N ILE A 735 19.19 19.75 17.77
CA ILE A 735 20.50 19.93 18.41
C ILE A 735 21.19 21.23 17.94
N THR A 736 20.76 21.86 16.83
CA THR A 736 21.54 22.95 16.19
C THR A 736 20.82 24.23 15.78
N ASN A 737 19.49 24.30 15.63
CA ASN A 737 18.86 25.48 15.00
C ASN A 737 17.86 26.24 15.89
N VAL A 738 18.31 27.38 16.43
CA VAL A 738 17.46 28.45 16.95
C VAL A 738 17.05 29.33 15.75
N GLY A 739 15.94 29.03 15.08
CA GLY A 739 15.35 29.97 14.11
C GLY A 739 14.68 29.41 12.86
N ILE A 740 13.89 28.34 12.95
CA ILE A 740 12.99 27.91 11.87
C ILE A 740 11.54 28.22 12.28
N ASP A 741 10.73 28.66 11.31
CA ASP A 741 9.34 29.11 11.44
C ASP A 741 8.47 28.20 12.33
N GLU A 742 7.62 28.79 13.18
CA GLU A 742 6.77 28.08 14.16
C GLU A 742 5.69 27.17 13.50
N ASP A 743 5.55 27.23 12.17
CA ASP A 743 4.41 26.70 11.41
C ASP A 743 4.63 25.32 10.75
N GLU A 744 5.85 24.79 10.68
CA GLU A 744 6.10 23.40 10.22
C GLU A 744 6.15 22.40 11.39
N ILE A 745 5.66 21.17 11.16
CA ILE A 745 5.86 20.01 12.03
C ILE A 745 6.60 18.99 11.18
N ASN A 746 7.90 18.80 11.44
CA ASN A 746 8.66 17.67 10.91
C ASN A 746 8.16 16.38 11.58
N ALA A 747 8.21 15.23 10.91
CA ALA A 747 7.70 13.95 11.44
C ALA A 747 8.81 12.88 11.46
N ASP A 748 9.96 13.23 12.01
CA ASP A 748 11.17 12.40 11.96
C ASP A 748 11.43 11.64 13.28
N SER A 749 10.72 11.99 14.36
CA SER A 749 10.84 11.39 15.71
C SER A 749 9.47 11.12 16.37
N ILE A 750 9.43 10.36 17.47
CA ILE A 750 8.21 10.13 18.27
C ILE A 750 7.79 11.45 18.93
N GLY A 751 8.75 12.26 19.37
CA GLY A 751 8.54 13.57 19.98
C GLY A 751 7.82 14.54 19.04
N ASP A 752 8.05 14.42 17.73
CA ASP A 752 7.35 15.20 16.73
C ASP A 752 5.85 14.87 16.65
N LEU A 753 5.47 13.60 16.80
CA LEU A 753 4.05 13.18 16.87
C LEU A 753 3.35 13.94 17.98
N TYR A 754 3.97 13.88 19.16
CA TYR A 754 3.44 14.42 20.39
C TYR A 754 3.41 15.95 20.36
N ASP A 755 4.37 16.59 19.69
CA ASP A 755 4.29 18.01 19.40
C ASP A 755 3.15 18.37 18.46
N GLY A 756 2.89 17.56 17.43
CA GLY A 756 1.70 17.68 16.59
C GLY A 756 0.40 17.64 17.39
N ILE A 757 0.25 16.61 18.21
CA ILE A 757 -0.89 16.44 19.13
C ILE A 757 -1.04 17.67 20.05
N LYS A 758 0.08 18.16 20.59
CA LYS A 758 0.13 19.35 21.45
C LYS A 758 -0.29 20.62 20.73
N LYS A 759 0.10 20.83 19.46
CA LYS A 759 -0.35 21.98 18.65
C LYS A 759 -1.88 21.91 18.44
N ILE A 760 -2.43 20.74 18.11
CA ILE A 760 -3.88 20.56 17.91
C ILE A 760 -4.68 20.78 19.20
N PHE A 761 -4.22 20.23 20.34
CA PHE A 761 -4.84 20.47 21.65
C PHE A 761 -4.95 21.98 21.95
N LYS A 762 -3.84 22.72 21.81
CA LYS A 762 -3.82 24.18 22.02
C LYS A 762 -4.78 24.92 21.09
N PHE A 763 -4.85 24.50 19.83
CA PHE A 763 -5.73 25.11 18.83
C PHE A 763 -7.21 24.93 19.18
N LEU A 764 -7.63 23.68 19.43
CA LEU A 764 -9.03 23.35 19.75
C LEU A 764 -9.48 23.95 21.10
N ASP A 765 -8.58 23.99 22.08
CA ASP A 765 -8.84 24.59 23.39
C ASP A 765 -9.07 26.11 23.30
N LYS A 766 -8.23 26.84 22.55
CA LYS A 766 -8.41 28.28 22.26
C LYS A 766 -9.77 28.57 21.60
N GLN A 767 -10.30 27.63 20.82
CA GLN A 767 -11.60 27.74 20.18
C GLN A 767 -12.78 27.26 21.05
N ASN A 768 -12.53 26.86 22.31
CA ASN A 768 -13.53 26.24 23.21
C ASN A 768 -14.20 24.99 22.61
N LYS A 769 -13.49 24.23 21.77
CA LYS A 769 -14.02 23.01 21.13
C LYS A 769 -13.82 21.75 21.99
N ILE A 770 -12.93 21.79 22.98
CA ILE A 770 -12.70 20.65 23.89
C ILE A 770 -13.54 20.83 25.15
N LYS A 771 -14.36 19.82 25.46
CA LYS A 771 -15.04 19.69 26.74
C LYS A 771 -14.41 18.55 27.53
N TYR A 772 -13.50 18.88 28.45
CA TYR A 772 -12.72 17.90 29.20
C TYR A 772 -13.60 16.97 30.03
N ASP A 773 -13.56 15.66 29.73
CA ASP A 773 -14.25 14.60 30.48
C ASP A 773 -13.27 13.82 31.35
N THR A 774 -13.46 13.89 32.67
CA THR A 774 -12.62 13.21 33.67
C THR A 774 -13.22 11.92 34.22
N LEU A 775 -14.47 11.57 33.88
CA LEU A 775 -15.22 10.47 34.51
C LEU A 775 -14.50 9.12 34.33
N PHE A 776 -14.00 8.91 33.12
CA PHE A 776 -13.46 7.63 32.68
C PHE A 776 -11.92 7.56 32.73
N GLN A 777 -11.24 8.67 33.03
CA GLN A 777 -9.79 8.75 33.16
C GLN A 777 -9.25 8.02 34.43
N LEU A 778 -7.95 7.74 34.42
CA LEU A 778 -7.19 7.27 35.58
C LEU A 778 -6.45 8.42 36.28
N GLY A 779 -6.54 8.46 37.61
CA GLY A 779 -5.89 9.51 38.41
C GLY A 779 -4.48 9.10 38.91
N PRO A 780 -3.75 10.05 39.52
CA PRO A 780 -2.45 9.76 40.14
C PRO A 780 -2.53 8.59 41.14
N GLY A 781 -1.54 7.70 41.10
CA GLY A 781 -1.50 6.49 41.92
C GLY A 781 -2.39 5.33 41.43
N MET A 782 -3.08 5.49 40.29
CA MET A 782 -3.85 4.44 39.63
C MET A 782 -3.20 4.03 38.32
N GLY A 783 -2.17 3.18 38.34
CA GLY A 783 -1.53 2.69 37.10
C GLY A 783 -0.18 2.02 37.34
N TYR A 784 0.53 1.71 36.25
CA TYR A 784 1.95 1.38 36.29
C TYR A 784 2.75 2.68 36.40
N ALA A 785 3.61 2.79 37.41
CA ALA A 785 4.58 3.86 37.53
C ALA A 785 5.89 3.24 38.05
N PRO A 786 7.04 3.48 37.40
CA PRO A 786 8.31 3.12 38.01
C PRO A 786 8.53 3.94 39.27
N SER A 787 9.18 3.34 40.27
CA SER A 787 9.59 4.04 41.49
C SER A 787 10.88 4.83 41.25
N SER A 788 10.87 5.77 40.30
CA SER A 788 11.96 6.75 40.13
C SER A 788 11.68 7.91 41.08
N GLY A 789 12.51 8.08 42.12
CA GLY A 789 12.21 8.92 43.30
C GLY A 789 12.19 10.44 43.10
N ASP A 790 11.77 10.95 41.94
CA ASP A 790 11.58 12.38 41.69
C ASP A 790 10.10 12.81 41.76
N LYS A 791 9.73 13.38 42.89
CA LYS A 791 8.34 13.71 43.27
C LYS A 791 7.64 14.74 42.38
N ASN A 792 8.36 15.40 41.47
CA ASN A 792 7.80 16.46 40.62
C ASN A 792 7.23 15.94 39.28
N PHE A 793 7.63 14.75 38.83
CA PHE A 793 7.24 14.15 37.53
C PHE A 793 6.73 12.69 37.62
N GLU A 794 6.28 12.23 38.79
CA GLU A 794 5.81 10.85 38.95
C GLU A 794 4.32 10.65 38.55
N GLY A 795 4.11 9.88 37.47
CA GLY A 795 2.90 9.07 37.24
C GLY A 795 1.76 9.69 36.43
N LEU A 796 0.59 9.05 36.48
CA LEU A 796 -0.57 9.38 35.66
C LEU A 796 -1.14 10.78 35.92
N ILE A 797 -1.39 11.50 34.84
CA ILE A 797 -1.96 12.85 34.86
C ILE A 797 -3.44 12.78 34.51
N LEU A 798 -4.27 13.34 35.40
CA LEU A 798 -5.69 13.54 35.17
C LEU A 798 -5.88 14.83 34.37
N VAL A 799 -6.35 14.72 33.13
CA VAL A 799 -6.44 15.81 32.16
C VAL A 799 -7.78 16.54 32.33
N LYS A 800 -7.75 17.69 33.01
CA LYS A 800 -8.94 18.53 33.28
C LYS A 800 -8.99 19.76 32.39
N GLU A 801 -7.84 20.14 31.83
CA GLU A 801 -7.65 21.31 30.99
C GLU A 801 -6.46 21.10 30.04
N CYS A 802 -6.26 22.04 29.10
CA CYS A 802 -5.18 21.97 28.12
C CYS A 802 -3.79 21.93 28.78
N ALA A 803 -3.61 22.62 29.92
CA ALA A 803 -2.36 22.61 30.65
C ALA A 803 -1.97 21.20 31.13
N ASP A 804 -2.95 20.41 31.60
CA ASP A 804 -2.73 19.01 31.99
C ASP A 804 -2.41 18.13 30.77
N ALA A 805 -3.09 18.36 29.64
CA ALA A 805 -2.83 17.63 28.40
C ALA A 805 -1.38 17.86 27.92
N ILE A 806 -0.94 19.11 27.91
CA ILE A 806 0.43 19.49 27.57
C ILE A 806 1.43 18.87 28.55
N LYS A 807 1.10 18.84 29.85
CA LYS A 807 1.95 18.20 30.87
C LYS A 807 2.12 16.71 30.61
N ALA A 808 1.04 16.00 30.25
CA ALA A 808 1.08 14.58 29.91
C ALA A 808 1.95 14.32 28.67
N ILE A 809 1.76 15.10 27.61
CA ILE A 809 2.54 14.99 26.37
C ILE A 809 4.03 15.25 26.65
N ASN A 810 4.36 16.31 27.39
CA ASN A 810 5.76 16.63 27.68
C ASN A 810 6.43 15.55 28.53
N LEU A 811 5.70 14.87 29.43
CA LEU A 811 6.24 13.74 30.20
C LEU A 811 6.61 12.57 29.28
N ILE A 812 5.73 12.24 28.32
CA ILE A 812 6.00 11.19 27.32
C ILE A 812 7.26 11.52 26.51
N ILE A 813 7.32 12.73 25.94
CA ILE A 813 8.49 13.19 25.16
C ILE A 813 9.77 13.12 26.00
N HIS A 814 9.72 13.59 27.25
CA HIS A 814 10.90 13.66 28.12
C HIS A 814 11.45 12.30 28.49
N GLN A 815 10.58 11.34 28.85
CA GLN A 815 11.01 9.98 29.20
C GLN A 815 11.44 9.18 27.97
N GLY A 816 10.80 9.37 26.81
CA GLY A 816 11.22 8.71 25.56
C GLY A 816 12.57 9.22 25.05
N GLU A 817 12.60 10.49 24.63
CA GLU A 817 13.71 11.07 23.85
C GLU A 817 14.64 11.99 24.68
N GLY A 818 14.27 12.33 25.92
CA GLY A 818 15.02 13.24 26.79
C GLY A 818 14.50 14.68 26.80
N GLY A 819 15.12 15.51 27.64
CA GLY A 819 14.78 16.93 27.76
C GLY A 819 15.34 17.78 26.61
N ARG A 820 14.51 18.63 26.00
CA ARG A 820 14.98 19.65 25.04
C ARG A 820 15.75 20.74 25.77
N CYS A 821 17.06 20.65 25.86
CA CYS A 821 17.86 21.78 26.32
C CYS A 821 19.15 22.00 25.52
N ILE A 822 19.38 23.30 25.31
CA ILE A 822 20.53 23.92 24.67
C ILE A 822 21.77 23.49 25.45
N ALA A 823 22.74 22.90 24.77
CA ALA A 823 24.05 22.62 25.35
C ALA A 823 24.75 23.94 25.74
N GLU A 824 24.49 24.47 26.94
CA GLU A 824 25.42 25.41 27.54
C GLU A 824 26.66 24.62 27.97
N LYS A 825 27.77 24.86 27.28
CA LYS A 825 29.10 24.32 27.61
C LYS A 825 29.40 24.55 29.10
N ILE A 826 29.25 23.53 29.94
CA ILE A 826 29.70 23.58 31.33
C ILE A 826 31.22 23.40 31.34
N LYS A 827 31.95 24.45 31.73
CA LYS A 827 33.38 24.36 32.06
C LYS A 827 33.55 23.68 33.43
N ALA A 828 33.84 22.39 33.46
CA ALA A 828 34.34 21.73 34.66
C ALA A 828 35.86 21.91 34.77
N THR A 829 36.35 22.44 35.90
CA THR A 829 37.80 22.51 36.20
C THR A 829 38.16 21.37 37.14
N VAL A 830 38.96 20.41 36.68
CA VAL A 830 39.47 19.31 37.51
C VAL A 830 40.74 19.78 38.23
N ASN A 831 40.66 19.97 39.55
CA ASN A 831 41.84 20.27 40.37
C ASN A 831 42.51 18.95 40.82
N VAL A 832 43.58 18.55 40.15
CA VAL A 832 44.43 17.42 40.59
C VAL A 832 45.54 17.96 41.49
N LYS A 833 45.64 17.45 42.73
CA LYS A 833 46.73 17.78 43.64
C LYS A 833 47.91 16.85 43.39
N ILE A 834 48.95 17.35 42.74
CA ILE A 834 50.19 16.60 42.50
C ILE A 834 51.18 16.93 43.62
N ASN A 835 51.54 15.94 44.44
CA ASN A 835 52.57 16.10 45.45
C ASN A 835 53.96 15.80 44.84
N GLY A 836 54.63 16.84 44.33
CA GLY A 836 56.01 16.81 43.84
C GLY A 836 56.31 17.91 42.80
N GLU A 837 57.56 18.38 42.71
CA GLU A 837 57.98 19.32 41.66
C GLU A 837 58.00 18.62 40.28
N ILE A 838 57.19 19.12 39.33
CA ILE A 838 57.21 18.68 37.93
C ILE A 838 58.16 19.59 37.16
N LYS A 839 59.17 19.01 36.51
CA LYS A 839 60.05 19.73 35.58
C LYS A 839 59.48 19.71 34.17
N ASP A 840 59.68 20.82 33.46
CA ASP A 840 59.17 21.07 32.12
C ASP A 840 59.55 19.93 31.14
N GLY A 841 58.56 19.37 30.44
CA GLY A 841 58.72 18.22 29.55
C GLY A 841 58.58 16.82 30.16
N SER A 842 58.19 16.68 31.44
CA SER A 842 58.01 15.37 32.07
C SER A 842 56.66 14.73 31.73
N LYS A 843 56.68 13.50 31.17
CA LYS A 843 55.49 12.63 31.05
C LYS A 843 55.17 12.02 32.41
N VAL A 844 54.06 12.43 33.03
CA VAL A 844 53.59 11.81 34.28
C VAL A 844 52.86 10.52 33.94
N LYS A 845 53.34 9.38 34.43
CA LYS A 845 52.70 8.08 34.29
C LYS A 845 51.88 7.81 35.56
N ILE A 846 50.56 7.76 35.44
CA ILE A 846 49.69 7.32 36.54
C ILE A 846 49.78 5.79 36.55
N GLN A 847 50.32 5.23 37.63
CA GLN A 847 50.52 3.79 37.74
C GLN A 847 49.67 3.25 38.89
N GLY A 848 48.66 2.46 38.53
CA GLY A 848 47.94 1.56 39.43
C GLY A 848 47.15 2.24 40.54
N GLY A 849 45.83 2.31 40.38
CA GLY A 849 44.93 2.54 41.52
C GLY A 849 43.66 3.28 41.14
N LYS A 850 42.56 2.53 41.13
CA LYS A 850 41.18 2.95 41.35
C LYS A 850 41.06 4.36 41.96
N ILE A 851 40.44 5.30 41.26
CA ILE A 851 39.97 6.54 41.87
C ILE A 851 38.65 6.21 42.57
N THR A 852 38.72 5.95 43.88
CA THR A 852 37.54 6.01 44.75
C THR A 852 37.68 7.22 45.65
N GLY A 853 36.78 8.19 45.52
CA GLY A 853 36.69 9.33 46.42
C GLY A 853 35.28 9.92 46.40
N GLU A 854 34.76 10.26 47.57
CA GLU A 854 33.53 11.05 47.70
C GLU A 854 33.83 12.53 47.40
N ILE A 855 33.03 13.14 46.53
CA ILE A 855 33.12 14.55 46.16
C ILE A 855 32.29 15.36 47.16
N TYR A 856 32.94 16.23 47.94
CA TYR A 856 32.24 17.25 48.72
C TYR A 856 32.67 18.64 48.24
N GLY A 857 31.72 19.40 47.71
CA GLY A 857 31.89 20.80 47.31
C GLY A 857 30.60 21.56 47.51
N LYS A 858 30.68 22.77 48.09
CA LYS A 858 29.52 23.56 48.49
C LYS A 858 28.91 24.25 47.27
N VAL A 859 27.70 23.82 46.89
CA VAL A 859 26.86 24.49 45.91
C VAL A 859 26.04 25.59 46.61
N LEU A 860 25.85 26.75 45.98
CA LEU A 860 24.72 27.61 46.32
C LEU A 860 23.46 27.02 45.66
N GLY A 861 22.91 25.95 46.27
CA GLY A 861 21.75 25.19 45.80
C GLY A 861 21.98 23.67 45.91
N GLU A 862 21.20 22.95 46.71
CA GLU A 862 21.50 21.56 47.13
C GLU A 862 21.49 20.53 45.98
N ILE A 863 22.65 19.95 45.63
CA ILE A 863 22.75 18.63 44.98
C ILE A 863 23.64 17.73 45.85
N LYS A 864 23.15 16.52 46.16
CA LYS A 864 23.89 15.43 46.83
C LYS A 864 23.80 14.18 45.96
N GLY A 865 24.93 13.71 45.40
CA GLY A 865 24.99 12.45 44.65
C GLY A 865 26.44 11.95 44.45
N ILE A 866 26.61 10.63 44.35
CA ILE A 866 27.91 9.96 44.15
C ILE A 866 28.05 9.59 42.66
N ILE A 867 29.12 10.04 42.01
CA ILE A 867 29.50 9.63 40.64
C ILE A 867 30.46 8.44 40.74
N LYS A 868 30.21 7.35 40.01
CA LYS A 868 31.14 6.23 39.83
C LYS A 868 31.44 6.06 38.34
N GLY A 869 32.71 5.90 37.99
CA GLY A 869 33.16 5.57 36.63
C GLY A 869 34.61 5.10 36.64
N THR A 870 34.97 4.24 35.68
CA THR A 870 36.32 3.71 35.46
C THR A 870 36.84 4.23 34.12
N VAL A 871 38.11 4.64 34.04
CA VAL A 871 38.77 5.06 32.81
C VAL A 871 39.81 4.01 32.47
N ASP A 872 39.64 3.33 31.35
CA ASP A 872 40.61 2.34 30.85
C ASP A 872 41.82 3.02 30.17
N ASP A 873 42.97 2.34 30.25
CA ASP A 873 44.35 2.78 30.05
C ASP A 873 44.73 3.32 28.64
N GLU A 874 44.12 4.40 28.15
CA GLU A 874 44.59 5.14 26.97
C GLU A 874 45.21 6.50 27.34
N PRO A 875 46.44 6.83 26.89
CA PRO A 875 47.07 8.11 27.20
C PRO A 875 46.41 9.26 26.41
N ILE A 876 45.83 10.21 27.14
CA ILE A 876 45.23 11.44 26.59
C ILE A 876 46.33 12.28 25.90
N LEU A 877 46.22 12.46 24.57
CA LEU A 877 46.99 13.44 23.81
C LEU A 877 46.22 14.76 23.79
N ILE A 878 46.80 15.81 24.37
CA ILE A 878 46.27 17.18 24.29
C ILE A 878 46.83 17.81 23.01
N ASN A 879 45.95 18.16 22.07
CA ASN A 879 46.25 19.11 20.99
C ASN A 879 45.12 20.15 20.93
N ASP A 880 45.51 21.41 20.78
CA ASP A 880 44.75 22.62 21.09
C ASP A 880 43.56 22.99 20.17
N ASN A 881 42.79 22.03 19.64
CA ASN A 881 41.57 22.38 18.88
C ASN A 881 40.36 21.48 19.23
N ASP A 882 39.43 22.08 19.98
CA ASP A 882 37.98 21.82 20.01
C ASP A 882 37.47 20.37 20.06
N LYS A 883 37.73 19.61 21.14
CA LYS A 883 36.84 18.50 21.54
C LYS A 883 36.72 18.36 23.07
N VAL A 884 35.47 18.31 23.53
CA VAL A 884 35.07 17.91 24.90
C VAL A 884 35.33 16.41 25.05
N PRO A 885 35.88 15.91 26.19
CA PRO A 885 35.96 14.48 26.42
C PRO A 885 34.56 13.91 26.67
N VAL A 886 34.16 12.94 25.86
CA VAL A 886 32.98 12.09 26.12
C VAL A 886 33.38 11.07 27.17
N ILE A 887 32.67 11.05 28.30
CA ILE A 887 32.73 9.93 29.25
C ILE A 887 31.84 8.85 28.64
N ASN A 888 32.40 7.67 28.32
CA ASN A 888 31.58 6.55 27.88
C ASN A 888 30.63 6.16 29.03
N GLY A 889 29.32 6.26 28.77
CA GLY A 889 28.27 5.73 29.67
C GLY A 889 27.25 6.73 30.22
N GLY A 890 27.17 7.98 29.76
CA GLY A 890 26.05 8.86 30.13
C GLY A 890 26.03 10.20 29.40
N VAL A 891 24.88 10.54 28.80
CA VAL A 891 24.60 11.91 28.36
C VAL A 891 24.26 12.72 29.61
N ILE A 892 24.92 13.86 29.82
CA ILE A 892 24.60 14.78 30.93
C ILE A 892 23.82 15.94 30.34
N ASN A 893 22.55 16.07 30.73
CA ASN A 893 21.69 17.19 30.37
C ASN A 893 21.54 18.11 31.60
N ASN A 894 22.01 19.36 31.52
CA ASN A 894 21.90 20.37 32.59
C ASN A 894 22.41 19.97 34.01
N GLY A 895 23.30 18.98 34.11
CA GLY A 895 23.83 18.52 35.40
C GLY A 895 22.96 17.47 36.10
N GLU A 896 21.91 16.97 35.44
CA GLU A 896 21.15 15.78 35.80
C GLU A 896 21.54 14.63 34.85
N ILE A 897 21.42 13.38 35.34
CA ILE A 897 21.67 12.17 34.54
C ILE A 897 20.52 12.07 33.55
N ASP A 898 20.82 11.97 32.25
CA ASP A 898 19.79 11.71 31.23
C ASP A 898 19.26 10.27 31.42
N ASP A 899 18.01 10.17 31.85
CA ASP A 899 17.29 8.93 32.14
C ASP A 899 16.29 8.56 31.03
N SER A 900 16.39 9.19 29.85
CA SER A 900 15.56 8.86 28.69
C SER A 900 15.72 7.42 28.20
N HIS A 901 14.71 6.89 27.51
CA HIS A 901 14.77 5.56 26.91
C HIS A 901 15.98 5.44 25.96
N TYR A 902 16.26 6.49 25.16
CA TYR A 902 17.46 6.57 24.32
C TYR A 902 18.75 6.39 25.13
N ALA A 903 18.90 7.09 26.25
CA ALA A 903 20.07 7.00 27.12
C ALA A 903 20.17 5.62 27.79
N VAL A 904 19.05 5.06 28.26
CA VAL A 904 18.98 3.74 28.90
C VAL A 904 19.36 2.63 27.94
N PHE A 905 18.85 2.63 26.69
CA PHE A 905 19.23 1.62 25.70
C PHE A 905 20.68 1.79 25.23
N SER A 906 21.16 3.04 25.11
CA SER A 906 22.57 3.32 24.82
C SER A 906 23.50 2.79 25.93
N TYR A 907 23.10 2.94 27.19
CA TYR A 907 23.79 2.35 28.33
C TYR A 907 23.80 0.82 28.26
N CYS A 908 22.64 0.19 28.03
CA CYS A 908 22.55 -1.26 27.89
C CYS A 908 23.45 -1.80 26.77
N LEU A 909 23.50 -1.11 25.62
CA LEU A 909 24.38 -1.44 24.51
C LEU A 909 25.86 -1.42 24.93
N SER A 910 26.28 -0.37 25.65
CA SER A 910 27.66 -0.24 26.11
C SER A 910 28.06 -1.34 27.11
N GLU A 911 27.17 -1.71 28.02
CA GLU A 911 27.41 -2.79 28.98
C GLU A 911 27.56 -4.14 28.27
N ILE A 912 26.69 -4.48 27.33
CA ILE A 912 26.80 -5.76 26.60
C ILE A 912 28.04 -5.83 25.69
N GLU A 913 28.51 -4.69 25.17
CA GLU A 913 29.73 -4.64 24.34
C GLU A 913 31.00 -4.88 25.17
N SER A 914 30.96 -4.49 26.45
CA SER A 914 32.06 -4.69 27.40
C SER A 914 31.99 -6.03 28.17
N ALA A 915 30.86 -6.72 28.08
CA ALA A 915 30.58 -7.96 28.81
C ALA A 915 31.39 -9.16 28.29
N SER A 916 31.84 -10.02 29.20
CA SER A 916 32.30 -11.35 28.84
C SER A 916 31.12 -12.33 28.65
N GLU A 917 31.34 -13.48 28.01
CA GLU A 917 30.31 -14.52 27.84
C GLU A 917 29.76 -15.07 29.18
N SER A 918 30.45 -14.89 30.31
CA SER A 918 29.92 -15.26 31.62
C SER A 918 29.01 -14.20 32.23
N ASP A 919 29.16 -12.94 31.82
CA ASP A 919 28.48 -11.79 32.42
C ASP A 919 27.20 -11.43 31.68
N TYR A 920 27.06 -11.85 30.42
CA TYR A 920 25.86 -11.67 29.60
C TYR A 920 25.54 -12.91 28.77
N GLN A 921 24.38 -13.53 29.00
CA GLN A 921 23.95 -14.72 28.29
C GLN A 921 22.50 -14.63 27.81
N LEU A 922 22.26 -15.09 26.59
CA LEU A 922 20.95 -15.12 25.96
C LEU A 922 20.45 -16.57 25.79
N TRP A 923 19.14 -16.76 25.91
CA TRP A 923 18.44 -17.90 25.35
C TRP A 923 18.42 -17.76 23.81
N PRO A 924 18.61 -18.85 23.06
CA PRO A 924 18.56 -18.80 21.60
C PRO A 924 17.11 -18.82 21.10
N VAL A 925 16.30 -17.84 21.50
CA VAL A 925 14.88 -17.76 21.10
C VAL A 925 14.74 -17.45 19.62
N VAL A 926 13.69 -17.97 18.98
CA VAL A 926 13.33 -17.65 17.59
C VAL A 926 13.05 -16.16 17.42
N ASP A 927 13.29 -15.60 16.25
CA ASP A 927 12.84 -14.25 15.93
C ASP A 927 11.41 -14.32 15.39
N ASP A 928 10.58 -13.32 15.70
CA ASP A 928 9.20 -13.14 15.21
C ASP A 928 8.30 -14.40 15.30
N PRO A 929 8.13 -15.01 16.49
CA PRO A 929 7.32 -16.22 16.64
C PRO A 929 5.83 -15.98 16.30
N ASN A 930 5.19 -16.95 15.64
CA ASN A 930 3.76 -16.92 15.30
C ASN A 930 3.05 -18.24 15.67
N ALA A 931 1.82 -18.14 16.17
CA ALA A 931 0.96 -19.25 16.54
C ALA A 931 0.24 -19.93 15.34
N THR A 932 0.20 -19.30 14.16
CA THR A 932 -0.61 -19.79 13.02
C THR A 932 0.17 -20.37 11.83
N ASN A 933 1.52 -20.31 11.78
CA ASN A 933 2.31 -20.98 10.71
C ASN A 933 3.81 -21.20 11.03
N TYR A 934 4.36 -22.23 10.37
CA TYR A 934 5.59 -23.00 10.61
C TYR A 934 6.87 -22.53 9.90
N THR A 935 7.11 -21.24 9.71
CA THR A 935 8.33 -20.78 9.00
C THR A 935 8.85 -19.47 9.57
N ASN A 936 10.09 -19.48 10.08
CA ASN A 936 10.88 -18.27 10.35
C ASN A 936 11.23 -17.62 8.99
N PRO A 937 10.80 -16.36 8.74
CA PRO A 937 11.05 -15.63 7.50
C PRO A 937 12.48 -15.37 7.07
N LEU A 938 13.47 -15.48 7.94
CA LEU A 938 14.76 -14.87 7.64
C LEU A 938 15.89 -15.87 7.44
N THR A 939 15.78 -17.10 7.95
CA THR A 939 16.95 -17.98 8.09
C THR A 939 17.02 -19.18 7.14
N GLN A 940 15.98 -19.50 6.34
CA GLN A 940 15.85 -20.79 5.63
C GLN A 940 15.96 -22.04 6.53
N ASP A 941 16.19 -21.89 7.84
CA ASP A 941 16.11 -22.98 8.79
C ASP A 941 14.63 -23.23 9.10
N GLU A 942 14.16 -24.45 8.82
CA GLU A 942 12.92 -24.97 9.36
C GLU A 942 13.02 -24.98 10.90
N VAL A 943 12.70 -23.86 11.54
CA VAL A 943 12.27 -23.90 12.94
C VAL A 943 10.76 -24.04 12.93
N SER A 944 10.32 -25.18 12.41
CA SER A 944 8.99 -25.70 12.68
C SER A 944 8.87 -25.86 14.18
N TYR A 945 7.85 -25.28 14.82
CA TYR A 945 7.37 -25.77 16.11
C TYR A 945 6.82 -27.19 15.92
N ALA A 946 7.70 -28.16 15.66
CA ALA A 946 7.34 -29.53 15.26
C ALA A 946 6.44 -30.21 16.30
N ASP A 947 6.42 -29.67 17.51
CA ASP A 947 5.54 -30.05 18.59
C ASP A 947 4.27 -29.16 18.65
N PRO A 948 3.08 -29.72 18.34
CA PRO A 948 1.78 -29.04 18.50
C PRO A 948 1.51 -28.53 19.93
N ASN A 949 2.20 -29.07 20.94
CA ASN A 949 2.10 -28.60 22.32
C ASN A 949 2.67 -27.18 22.48
N ILE A 950 3.72 -26.84 21.72
CA ILE A 950 4.29 -25.49 21.76
C ILE A 950 3.34 -24.49 21.10
N VAL A 951 2.72 -24.86 19.97
CA VAL A 951 1.68 -24.05 19.33
C VAL A 951 0.50 -23.80 20.27
N THR A 952 0.06 -24.84 20.99
CA THR A 952 -0.98 -24.72 22.03
C THR A 952 -0.58 -23.72 23.12
N THR A 953 0.70 -23.69 23.49
CA THR A 953 1.25 -22.75 24.49
C THR A 953 1.34 -21.32 23.96
N LEU A 954 1.67 -21.13 22.68
CA LEU A 954 1.62 -19.81 22.01
C LEU A 954 0.21 -19.24 21.94
N ILE A 955 -0.78 -20.09 21.62
CA ILE A 955 -2.20 -19.70 21.63
C ILE A 955 -2.61 -19.24 23.04
N ALA A 956 -2.20 -19.98 24.08
CA ALA A 956 -2.45 -19.57 25.47
C ALA A 956 -1.80 -18.24 25.83
N PHE A 957 -0.57 -17.98 25.34
CA PHE A 957 0.10 -16.69 25.51
C PHE A 957 -0.66 -15.55 24.82
N ASN A 958 -1.06 -15.73 23.55
CA ASN A 958 -1.81 -14.74 22.78
C ASN A 958 -3.18 -14.46 23.39
N ALA A 959 -3.86 -15.49 23.91
CA ALA A 959 -5.10 -15.34 24.67
C ALA A 959 -4.87 -14.50 25.94
N ALA A 960 -3.81 -14.76 26.70
CA ALA A 960 -3.47 -13.99 27.90
C ALA A 960 -3.15 -12.53 27.56
N TYR A 961 -2.40 -12.28 26.48
CA TYR A 961 -2.05 -10.95 26.02
C TYR A 961 -3.27 -10.16 25.52
N SER A 962 -4.13 -10.81 24.73
CA SER A 962 -5.39 -10.22 24.27
C SER A 962 -6.36 -9.95 25.42
N TYR A 963 -6.36 -10.81 26.45
CA TYR A 963 -7.13 -10.57 27.66
C TYR A 963 -6.60 -9.36 28.45
N LEU A 964 -5.28 -9.14 28.49
CA LEU A 964 -4.69 -7.93 29.07
C LEU A 964 -5.20 -6.67 28.35
N MET A 965 -5.23 -6.68 27.01
CA MET A 965 -5.78 -5.58 26.21
C MET A 965 -7.27 -5.36 26.48
N LEU A 966 -8.03 -6.43 26.68
CA LEU A 966 -9.45 -6.32 27.04
C LEU A 966 -9.65 -5.73 28.45
N LEU A 967 -8.81 -6.12 29.43
CA LEU A 967 -8.83 -5.52 30.77
C LEU A 967 -8.45 -4.03 30.72
N LEU A 968 -7.46 -3.65 29.92
CA LEU A 968 -7.08 -2.25 29.71
C LEU A 968 -8.27 -1.46 29.16
N GLN A 969 -8.91 -1.94 28.09
CA GLN A 969 -10.11 -1.30 27.54
C GLN A 969 -11.26 -1.18 28.55
N ALA A 970 -11.48 -2.21 29.36
CA ALA A 970 -12.54 -2.22 30.36
C ALA A 970 -12.30 -1.18 31.48
N VAL A 971 -11.04 -0.94 31.89
CA VAL A 971 -10.70 0.02 32.94
C VAL A 971 -11.13 1.45 32.57
N TRP A 972 -10.85 1.89 31.35
CA TRP A 972 -11.24 3.23 30.87
C TRP A 972 -12.73 3.35 30.52
N ARG A 973 -13.51 2.26 30.52
CA ARG A 973 -14.97 2.31 30.30
C ARG A 973 -15.79 2.12 31.57
N THR A 974 -15.13 1.84 32.69
CA THR A 974 -15.80 1.52 33.95
C THR A 974 -15.97 2.77 34.81
N ASP A 975 -17.20 3.12 35.16
CA ASP A 975 -17.46 4.13 36.20
C ASP A 975 -17.30 3.52 37.61
N GLY A 976 -16.63 4.27 38.49
CA GLY A 976 -16.40 3.93 39.89
C GLY A 976 -14.99 3.39 40.21
N GLN A 977 -14.30 4.11 41.09
CA GLN A 977 -12.91 3.85 41.52
C GLN A 977 -12.68 2.42 42.04
N LYS A 978 -13.60 1.87 42.84
CA LYS A 978 -13.46 0.51 43.39
C LYS A 978 -13.48 -0.56 42.29
N LYS A 979 -14.29 -0.39 41.26
CA LYS A 979 -14.36 -1.33 40.13
C LYS A 979 -13.11 -1.23 39.25
N LYS A 980 -12.65 0.01 38.97
CA LYS A 980 -11.37 0.22 38.28
C LYS A 980 -10.21 -0.45 39.01
N MET A 981 -10.09 -0.26 40.33
CA MET A 981 -9.04 -0.90 41.14
C MET A 981 -9.10 -2.43 41.13
N LEU A 982 -10.30 -3.02 41.06
CA LEU A 982 -10.45 -4.49 40.95
C LEU A 982 -9.94 -5.01 39.60
N ILE A 983 -10.28 -4.33 38.50
CA ILE A 983 -9.82 -4.71 37.16
C ILE A 983 -8.30 -4.51 37.05
N MET A 984 -7.80 -3.37 37.51
CA MET A 984 -6.37 -3.05 37.53
C MET A 984 -5.56 -4.00 38.42
N GLY A 985 -6.10 -4.43 39.56
CA GLY A 985 -5.46 -5.43 40.42
C GLY A 985 -5.28 -6.80 39.73
N GLY A 986 -6.11 -7.09 38.73
CA GLY A 986 -5.98 -8.27 37.87
C GLY A 986 -4.82 -8.19 36.88
N MET A 987 -4.37 -7.00 36.48
CA MET A 987 -3.33 -6.85 35.44
C MET A 987 -1.95 -7.33 35.92
N PRO A 988 -1.44 -6.94 37.11
CA PRO A 988 -0.20 -7.52 37.65
C PRO A 988 -0.30 -9.04 37.85
N ALA A 989 -1.47 -9.54 38.25
CA ALA A 989 -1.70 -10.98 38.41
C ALA A 989 -1.62 -11.71 37.06
N LEU A 990 -2.16 -11.13 35.98
CA LEU A 990 -2.06 -11.67 34.63
C LEU A 990 -0.62 -11.58 34.09
N MET A 991 0.03 -10.44 34.26
CA MET A 991 1.40 -10.19 33.77
C MET A 991 2.43 -11.09 34.47
N HIS A 992 2.41 -11.16 35.80
CA HIS A 992 3.38 -11.94 36.58
C HIS A 992 2.97 -13.39 36.82
N GLY A 993 1.67 -13.68 36.85
CA GLY A 993 1.14 -15.01 37.12
C GLY A 993 0.85 -15.83 35.86
N VAL A 994 0.69 -15.22 34.68
CA VAL A 994 0.35 -15.94 33.44
C VAL A 994 1.34 -15.62 32.32
N LEU A 995 1.44 -14.36 31.88
CA LEU A 995 2.28 -13.97 30.74
C LEU A 995 3.76 -14.27 30.97
N LYS A 996 4.35 -13.78 32.07
CA LYS A 996 5.76 -13.99 32.38
C LYS A 996 6.12 -15.49 32.54
N PRO A 997 5.35 -16.31 33.29
CA PRO A 997 5.62 -17.75 33.37
C PRO A 997 5.57 -18.45 32.01
N ILE A 998 4.55 -18.17 31.18
CA ILE A 998 4.43 -18.79 29.85
C ILE A 998 5.58 -18.32 28.94
N ALA A 999 5.92 -17.04 28.90
CA ALA A 999 7.03 -16.52 28.11
C ALA A 999 8.39 -17.10 28.56
N THR A 1000 8.61 -17.20 29.87
CA THR A 1000 9.84 -17.78 30.44
C THR A 1000 9.93 -19.27 30.14
N PHE A 1001 8.81 -19.98 30.14
CA PHE A 1001 8.75 -21.39 29.73
C PHE A 1001 9.13 -21.52 28.25
N LEU A 1002 8.46 -20.78 27.36
CA LEU A 1002 8.75 -20.77 25.93
C LEU A 1002 10.24 -20.48 25.65
N ALA A 1003 10.81 -19.45 26.26
CA ALA A 1003 12.22 -19.07 26.07
C ALA A 1003 13.22 -20.18 26.44
N LYS A 1004 12.81 -21.20 27.21
CA LYS A 1004 13.62 -22.37 27.59
C LYS A 1004 13.25 -23.64 26.81
N THR A 1005 12.12 -23.65 26.10
CA THR A 1005 11.61 -24.84 25.40
C THR A 1005 12.30 -24.96 24.04
N PRO A 1006 13.08 -26.02 23.79
CA PRO A 1006 13.73 -26.22 22.50
C PRO A 1006 12.70 -26.46 21.39
N VAL A 1007 12.96 -25.88 20.22
CA VAL A 1007 12.19 -26.07 18.98
C VAL A 1007 13.04 -26.71 17.89
N SER A 1008 14.36 -26.56 18.00
CA SER A 1008 15.37 -27.29 17.23
C SER A 1008 16.59 -27.54 18.14
N ASN A 1009 17.67 -28.12 17.59
CA ASN A 1009 18.90 -28.34 18.36
C ASN A 1009 19.56 -27.04 18.84
N ASP A 1010 19.33 -25.93 18.13
CA ASP A 1010 20.04 -24.67 18.35
C ASP A 1010 19.11 -23.51 18.73
N MET A 1011 17.79 -23.73 18.78
CA MET A 1011 16.81 -22.66 19.00
C MET A 1011 15.72 -23.06 20.01
N ASN A 1012 15.22 -22.07 20.74
CA ASN A 1012 14.11 -22.15 21.68
C ASN A 1012 12.87 -21.41 21.18
N ALA A 1013 11.70 -21.78 21.71
CA ALA A 1013 10.44 -21.10 21.49
C ALA A 1013 10.45 -19.64 21.98
N GLY A 1014 9.48 -18.86 21.55
CA GLY A 1014 9.35 -17.46 21.95
C GLY A 1014 7.91 -16.99 21.98
N ALA A 1015 7.60 -16.02 22.84
CA ALA A 1015 6.26 -15.45 22.98
C ALA A 1015 5.85 -14.60 21.75
N SER A 1016 4.68 -14.85 21.17
CA SER A 1016 4.25 -14.23 19.90
C SER A 1016 3.50 -12.90 20.00
N PHE A 1017 2.96 -12.54 21.17
CA PHE A 1017 2.18 -11.29 21.37
C PHE A 1017 1.08 -11.03 20.32
N GLY A 1018 0.52 -12.09 19.73
CA GLY A 1018 -0.46 -12.01 18.66
C GLY A 1018 -1.89 -11.79 19.15
N TYR A 1019 -2.75 -11.31 18.24
CA TYR A 1019 -4.18 -11.21 18.46
C TYR A 1019 -4.82 -12.59 18.65
N TYR A 1020 -5.66 -12.72 19.67
CA TYR A 1020 -6.51 -13.89 19.92
C TYR A 1020 -7.97 -13.43 19.93
N GLU A 1021 -8.79 -14.02 19.05
CA GLU A 1021 -10.20 -13.71 18.96
C GLU A 1021 -11.01 -14.49 20.02
N PHE A 1022 -11.61 -13.76 20.96
CA PHE A 1022 -12.60 -14.33 21.88
C PHE A 1022 -13.97 -14.46 21.20
N ASP A 1023 -14.55 -15.67 21.23
CA ASP A 1023 -15.86 -15.91 20.65
C ASP A 1023 -17.01 -15.43 21.56
N ASN A 1024 -18.21 -15.37 21.01
CA ASN A 1024 -19.41 -14.97 21.74
C ASN A 1024 -20.15 -16.14 22.41
N LYS A 1025 -19.51 -17.29 22.66
CA LYS A 1025 -20.15 -18.48 23.25
C LYS A 1025 -19.91 -18.62 24.75
N SER A 1026 -18.82 -18.03 25.27
CA SER A 1026 -18.47 -18.05 26.70
C SER A 1026 -17.68 -16.80 27.10
N SER A 1027 -17.50 -16.55 28.40
CA SER A 1027 -16.73 -15.38 28.84
C SER A 1027 -15.28 -15.44 28.31
N PRO A 1028 -14.65 -14.31 27.99
CA PRO A 1028 -13.23 -14.27 27.61
C PRO A 1028 -12.31 -14.88 28.68
N LYS A 1029 -12.66 -14.78 29.97
CA LYS A 1029 -11.92 -15.42 31.07
C LYS A 1029 -11.97 -16.95 30.98
N ASP A 1030 -13.14 -17.53 30.70
CA ASP A 1030 -13.30 -18.98 30.54
C ASP A 1030 -12.53 -19.50 29.33
N GLN A 1031 -12.53 -18.73 28.23
CA GLN A 1031 -11.77 -19.06 27.02
C GLN A 1031 -10.26 -19.00 27.29
N LEU A 1032 -9.78 -17.96 27.98
CA LEU A 1032 -8.40 -17.86 28.46
C LEU A 1032 -8.03 -19.05 29.35
N LYS A 1033 -8.88 -19.38 30.33
CA LYS A 1033 -8.65 -20.51 31.23
C LYS A 1033 -8.49 -21.82 30.46
N LYS A 1034 -9.37 -22.11 29.51
CA LYS A 1034 -9.27 -23.31 28.65
C LYS A 1034 -7.97 -23.33 27.85
N ALA A 1035 -7.53 -22.19 27.32
CA ALA A 1035 -6.28 -22.11 26.57
C ALA A 1035 -5.06 -22.40 27.47
N VAL A 1036 -5.00 -21.82 28.67
CA VAL A 1036 -3.91 -22.04 29.63
C VAL A 1036 -3.94 -23.48 30.20
N GLU A 1037 -5.12 -24.04 30.46
CA GLU A 1037 -5.29 -25.45 30.84
C GLU A 1037 -4.81 -26.40 29.74
N ALA A 1038 -5.07 -26.08 28.46
CA ALA A 1038 -4.58 -26.86 27.34
C ALA A 1038 -3.04 -26.84 27.27
N ALA A 1039 -2.41 -25.67 27.46
CA ALA A 1039 -0.95 -25.55 27.52
C ALA A 1039 -0.35 -26.31 28.71
N SER A 1040 -0.93 -26.18 29.91
CA SER A 1040 -0.50 -26.93 31.10
C SER A 1040 -0.66 -28.44 30.92
N LYS A 1041 -1.72 -28.90 30.27
CA LYS A 1041 -1.91 -30.33 29.95
C LYS A 1041 -0.90 -30.82 28.91
N ALA A 1042 -0.57 -29.99 27.93
CA ALA A 1042 0.41 -30.29 26.88
C ALA A 1042 1.81 -30.50 27.48
N PHE A 1043 2.14 -29.79 28.56
CA PHE A 1043 3.38 -29.92 29.32
C PHE A 1043 3.12 -30.13 30.81
N SER A 1044 2.50 -31.26 31.17
CA SER A 1044 2.02 -31.54 32.53
C SER A 1044 3.09 -31.62 33.63
N TYR A 1045 4.37 -31.60 33.25
CA TYR A 1045 5.52 -31.56 34.16
C TYR A 1045 5.99 -30.14 34.49
N SER A 1046 5.43 -29.11 33.84
CA SER A 1046 5.82 -27.71 34.01
C SER A 1046 5.07 -27.07 35.17
N ASP A 1047 5.78 -26.81 36.26
CA ASP A 1047 5.24 -26.07 37.41
C ASP A 1047 4.88 -24.64 37.01
N GLU A 1048 5.64 -24.01 36.10
CA GLU A 1048 5.33 -22.67 35.60
C GLU A 1048 3.96 -22.59 34.91
N LEU A 1049 3.62 -23.59 34.07
CA LEU A 1049 2.32 -23.64 33.38
C LEU A 1049 1.18 -24.07 34.31
N GLY A 1050 1.45 -24.99 35.25
CA GLY A 1050 0.47 -25.36 36.28
C GLY A 1050 0.10 -24.18 37.20
N ASN A 1051 1.08 -23.37 37.58
CA ASN A 1051 0.85 -22.15 38.37
C ASN A 1051 0.07 -21.09 37.58
N ALA A 1052 0.28 -21.00 36.26
CA ALA A 1052 -0.47 -20.08 35.39
C ALA A 1052 -1.97 -20.40 35.35
N VAL A 1053 -2.36 -21.68 35.36
CA VAL A 1053 -3.78 -22.07 35.47
C VAL A 1053 -4.40 -21.53 36.75
N THR A 1054 -3.70 -21.68 37.89
CA THR A 1054 -4.17 -21.17 39.20
C THR A 1054 -4.26 -19.65 39.21
N ALA A 1055 -3.35 -18.95 38.54
CA ALA A 1055 -3.37 -17.49 38.44
C ALA A 1055 -4.58 -16.97 37.64
N VAL A 1056 -5.02 -17.69 36.59
CA VAL A 1056 -6.21 -17.30 35.81
C VAL A 1056 -7.47 -17.28 36.67
N ASP A 1057 -7.61 -18.18 37.64
CA ASP A 1057 -8.78 -18.22 38.52
C ASP A 1057 -8.94 -16.94 39.35
N ALA A 1058 -7.82 -16.32 39.74
CA ALA A 1058 -7.80 -15.09 40.52
C ALA A 1058 -8.05 -13.80 39.71
N LEU A 1059 -8.16 -13.89 38.37
CA LEU A 1059 -8.38 -12.72 37.51
C LEU A 1059 -9.81 -12.18 37.63
N PRO A 1060 -10.02 -10.86 37.47
CA PRO A 1060 -11.35 -10.28 37.33
C PRO A 1060 -12.06 -10.89 36.12
N ASP A 1061 -13.39 -10.95 36.12
CA ASP A 1061 -14.16 -11.45 34.97
C ASP A 1061 -14.69 -10.27 34.13
N VAL A 1062 -14.54 -10.38 32.81
CA VAL A 1062 -15.17 -9.49 31.85
C VAL A 1062 -16.37 -10.27 31.32
N SER A 1063 -17.56 -9.98 31.84
CA SER A 1063 -18.75 -10.76 31.48
C SER A 1063 -19.01 -10.67 29.96
N GLN A 1064 -19.63 -11.70 29.42
CA GLN A 1064 -19.97 -11.75 27.99
C GLN A 1064 -20.87 -10.57 27.56
N GLU A 1065 -21.76 -10.10 28.43
CA GLU A 1065 -22.58 -8.90 28.20
C GLU A 1065 -21.73 -7.64 28.08
N VAL A 1066 -20.73 -7.48 28.96
CA VAL A 1066 -19.78 -6.37 28.89
C VAL A 1066 -18.90 -6.51 27.65
N PHE A 1067 -18.41 -7.72 27.34
CA PHE A 1067 -17.61 -7.99 26.13
C PHE A 1067 -18.35 -7.63 24.83
N LEU A 1068 -19.66 -7.91 24.73
CA LEU A 1068 -20.47 -7.54 23.56
C LEU A 1068 -20.73 -6.03 23.44
N LEU A 1069 -20.61 -5.30 24.54
CA LEU A 1069 -20.68 -3.83 24.58
C LEU A 1069 -19.30 -3.17 24.39
N LEU A 1070 -18.22 -3.94 24.52
CA LEU A 1070 -16.83 -3.49 24.41
C LEU A 1070 -16.35 -3.48 22.96
#